data_AF-A0A5C2LZW8-F1
#
_entry.id   AF-A0A5C2LZW8-F1
#
_cell.length_a   1.000
_cell.length_b   1.000
_cell.length_c   1.000
_cell.angle_alpha   90.00
_cell.angle_beta   90.00
_cell.angle_gamma   90.00
#
_symmetry.space_group_name_H-M   'P 1'
#
loop_
_entity.id
_entity.type
_entity.pdbx_description
1 polymer ?
#
loop_
_entity_poly.entity_id
_entity_poly.type
_entity_poly.pdbx_seq_one_letter_code
_entity_poly.pdbx_strand_id
1 'polypeptide(L)'
;MSKLLDRFRYFKQKGDTFADGHGQVMHTNRDWEDSYRQRWQFDKIVRSTHGVNCTGSCSWKIYVKNGLVTWETQQTDYPRTRPDLPNHEPRGCPRGASYSWYLYSANRLKYPLVRKRLIELWREALSRHSDPVLAWESIMNDPQKCQSYKQVRGHGGFIRSNWKELNQLIAAANVWTIKTYGPDRVAGFSPIPAMSMVSYAAGTRYLSLLGGTCLSFYDWYCDLPPASPMTWGEQTDVPESADWYNSAYIIAWGSNVPQTRTPDAHFFTEVRYKGTKTIAITPDYSEVAKLCDQWLAPKQGTDSALAMAMGHVILKEFHLDNPSDYFLNYCRRYTDMPMLVLLDERADGSYVPGRMMRASDLVDGLGEANNPEWKTVALNSTGELVAPNGSIGFRWGEKGKWNLEPVAAGVETELSLSLLGQHDDVAGVAFPYFGGNENPHFRSVRQEPVLVRQLPVKRLALADGSERMVVSVYDLVLANYGLDRGLDDCHSANNYNDVKAYTPAWGEQITGVPRRHIETIAREFAETAHKTHGRSMIILGAGVNHWYHMDMNYRGMINMLVFCGCVGQTGGGWAHYVGQEKLRPQTGWLPLAFALDWNRPPRQMNSTSFFYNHASQWRYEKLTAQELLSPLADPAKFSGHLIDFNVRAERMGWLPSAPQLNLNPLSVKASADKAGLSAADYTVQALKSGAIRFACEQPDSGHNHPRNLFVWRSNLLGSSGKGHEYMLKYLLGTDSGIQGEALGSSEGIKPEEVEWQSAAIEGKLDLLVTLDFRMSSTCLFSDIVLPTATWYEKDDMNTSDMHPFIHPLSAAVDPAWESKSDWEIYKGIASVFSEVCVGHLGQETDVVLHPLQHDSPAELAQPFDILDWRKGECELIPGKTAPNIVVIERDYPATYERFTSLGPLLDKLGNGGKGIAWNTQDEVDFLGKLNYTKHDGPAKGRPRIDTALDASEVILALAPETYGQVAVKAWQALGEMTGREHTHLAINKEDEKIRFRDIQAQPRKIISSPTWSGLESEHVSYNAGYTNVHELIPWRTLSGRQQLYQDHAWMRAFGESLVAYRPPIDTRSVSEMREIPPNGFPEKALNFLTPHQKWGIHSTYSENLLMLTLSRGGPIVWISEADARELGIEDNDWIEAFNANGALTARAVVSQRVPPGMTMMYHAQERIMNIPGSEVTGMRGGIHNSVTRVCPKPTHMIGGYAQLAYGFNYYGTVGSNRDEFIMIRKMKNINWLDDEGRDQVQEAKK
;
A
#
# COMPACT_ATOMS: atom_id res chain seq x y z
N MET A 1 15.69 46.03 -43.93
CA MET A 1 15.57 45.97 -45.41
C MET A 1 14.10 45.90 -45.79
N SER A 2 13.71 46.44 -46.95
CA SER A 2 12.31 46.47 -47.38
C SER A 2 11.95 45.16 -48.11
N LYS A 3 11.04 44.36 -47.54
CA LYS A 3 10.51 43.14 -48.18
C LYS A 3 9.90 43.43 -49.56
N LEU A 4 9.39 44.64 -49.77
CA LEU A 4 8.87 45.10 -51.06
C LEU A 4 9.99 45.30 -52.09
N LEU A 5 11.10 45.93 -51.71
CA LEU A 5 12.25 46.14 -52.59
C LEU A 5 13.02 44.83 -52.86
N ASP A 6 13.06 43.90 -51.90
CA ASP A 6 13.70 42.60 -52.08
C ASP A 6 13.03 41.76 -53.20
N ARG A 7 11.74 41.98 -53.48
CA ARG A 7 11.06 41.33 -54.63
C ARG A 7 11.69 41.70 -55.96
N PHE A 8 12.31 42.87 -56.08
CA PHE A 8 13.00 43.30 -57.31
C PHE A 8 14.32 42.55 -57.53
N ARG A 9 14.81 41.81 -56.52
CA ARG A 9 15.96 40.91 -56.65
C ARG A 9 15.58 39.53 -57.17
N TYR A 10 14.35 39.32 -57.64
CA TYR A 10 13.79 38.00 -58.01
C TYR A 10 14.77 37.10 -58.79
N PHE A 11 15.32 37.59 -59.91
CA PHE A 11 16.28 36.82 -60.72
C PHE A 11 17.66 36.73 -60.08
N LYS A 12 18.07 37.75 -59.33
CA LYS A 12 19.37 37.79 -58.62
C LYS A 12 19.42 36.79 -57.45
N GLN A 13 18.27 36.34 -56.96
CA GLN A 13 18.14 35.33 -55.92
C GLN A 13 18.12 33.90 -56.46
N LYS A 14 18.04 33.67 -57.78
CA LYS A 14 18.15 32.33 -58.38
C LYS A 14 19.63 31.90 -58.41
N GLY A 15 19.93 30.79 -57.74
CA GLY A 15 21.24 30.12 -57.81
C GLY A 15 21.28 29.08 -58.94
N ASP A 16 22.01 28.00 -58.74
CA ASP A 16 22.08 26.92 -59.72
C ASP A 16 20.75 26.15 -59.84
N THR A 17 20.45 25.71 -61.06
CA THR A 17 19.45 24.67 -61.29
C THR A 17 20.04 23.31 -60.94
N PHE A 18 19.22 22.40 -60.46
CA PHE A 18 19.61 21.01 -60.21
C PHE A 18 18.60 20.04 -60.80
N ALA A 19 19.00 18.79 -60.97
CA ALA A 19 18.19 17.72 -61.57
C ALA A 19 17.60 18.13 -62.93
N ASP A 20 18.45 18.52 -63.88
CA ASP A 20 18.09 18.86 -65.26
C ASP A 20 16.95 19.89 -65.39
N GLY A 21 16.97 20.89 -64.51
CA GLY A 21 15.97 21.97 -64.49
C GLY A 21 14.68 21.62 -63.73
N HIS A 22 14.60 20.43 -63.11
CA HIS A 22 13.49 20.09 -62.21
C HIS A 22 13.48 20.98 -60.96
N GLY A 23 14.66 21.31 -60.45
CA GLY A 23 14.83 22.10 -59.22
C GLY A 23 15.65 23.37 -59.42
N GLN A 24 15.40 24.36 -58.56
CA GLN A 24 16.09 25.64 -58.52
C GLN A 24 16.53 25.94 -57.09
N VAL A 25 17.84 26.12 -56.87
CA VAL A 25 18.35 26.67 -55.60
C VAL A 25 17.99 28.16 -55.54
N MET A 26 17.45 28.62 -54.41
CA MET A 26 17.10 30.03 -54.17
C MET A 26 17.91 30.61 -53.01
N HIS A 27 18.66 31.68 -53.27
CA HIS A 27 19.36 32.49 -52.27
C HIS A 27 18.46 33.64 -51.79
N THR A 28 17.29 33.30 -51.25
CA THR A 28 16.31 34.26 -50.71
C THR A 28 16.46 34.43 -49.20
N ASN A 29 15.89 35.51 -48.67
CA ASN A 29 15.84 35.79 -47.23
C ASN A 29 14.98 34.74 -46.49
N ARG A 30 15.45 34.28 -45.33
CA ARG A 30 14.77 33.28 -44.47
C ARG A 30 14.59 33.78 -43.03
N ASP A 31 14.65 35.09 -42.80
CA ASP A 31 14.60 35.68 -41.45
C ASP A 31 13.28 35.40 -40.73
N TRP A 32 12.20 35.09 -41.47
CA TRP A 32 10.91 34.69 -40.88
C TRP A 32 11.00 33.45 -39.99
N GLU A 33 12.02 32.61 -40.18
CA GLU A 33 12.30 31.43 -39.37
C GLU A 33 12.64 31.79 -37.91
N ASP A 34 13.07 33.03 -37.65
CA ASP A 34 13.36 33.49 -36.30
C ASP A 34 12.13 33.47 -35.39
N SER A 35 10.91 33.50 -35.94
CA SER A 35 9.69 33.36 -35.12
C SER A 35 9.62 32.02 -34.37
N TYR A 36 9.99 30.92 -35.03
CA TYR A 36 10.06 29.60 -34.38
C TYR A 36 11.28 29.46 -33.49
N ARG A 37 12.44 30.02 -33.88
CA ARG A 37 13.66 30.02 -33.04
C ARG A 37 13.42 30.76 -31.72
N GLN A 38 12.78 31.93 -31.78
CA GLN A 38 12.45 32.75 -30.62
C GLN A 38 11.36 32.13 -29.75
N ARG A 39 10.47 31.30 -30.31
CA ARG A 39 9.55 30.49 -29.50
C ARG A 39 10.30 29.45 -28.66
N TRP A 40 11.27 28.76 -29.25
CA TRP A 40 12.07 27.72 -28.56
C TRP A 40 13.02 28.27 -27.50
N GLN A 41 13.62 29.45 -27.74
CA GLN A 41 14.49 30.12 -26.76
C GLN A 41 13.78 30.31 -25.40
N PHE A 42 14.53 30.18 -24.31
CA PHE A 42 14.04 30.24 -22.94
C PHE A 42 15.03 31.02 -22.05
N ASP A 43 14.59 31.40 -20.86
CA ASP A 43 15.38 32.19 -19.90
C ASP A 43 16.33 31.28 -19.10
N LYS A 44 15.80 30.16 -18.59
CA LYS A 44 16.56 29.14 -17.86
C LYS A 44 15.86 27.77 -17.91
N ILE A 45 16.62 26.73 -17.56
CA ILE A 45 16.10 25.41 -17.20
C ILE A 45 16.35 25.14 -15.72
N VAL A 46 15.38 24.53 -15.05
CA VAL A 46 15.50 24.11 -13.65
C VAL A 46 15.22 22.61 -13.55
N ARG A 47 15.98 21.87 -12.75
CA ARG A 47 15.68 20.46 -12.48
C ARG A 47 14.51 20.37 -11.51
N SER A 48 13.50 19.57 -11.84
CA SER A 48 12.48 19.15 -10.86
C SER A 48 11.97 17.75 -11.23
N THR A 49 10.99 17.27 -10.49
CA THR A 49 10.30 15.98 -10.68
C THR A 49 8.82 16.15 -10.36
N HIS A 50 8.06 15.05 -10.35
CA HIS A 50 6.63 15.03 -10.10
C HIS A 50 6.32 14.30 -8.79
N GLY A 51 5.76 15.01 -7.81
CA GLY A 51 5.29 14.46 -6.54
C GLY A 51 3.95 13.74 -6.67
N VAL A 52 3.91 12.71 -7.51
CA VAL A 52 2.71 11.89 -7.81
C VAL A 52 3.02 10.41 -7.74
N ASN A 53 2.06 9.63 -7.24
CA ASN A 53 2.20 8.20 -6.99
C ASN A 53 2.19 7.38 -8.29
N CYS A 54 3.32 7.37 -9.00
CA CYS A 54 3.42 6.74 -10.33
C CYS A 54 4.57 5.74 -10.48
N THR A 55 5.41 5.59 -9.44
CA THR A 55 6.72 4.90 -9.45
C THR A 55 7.76 5.49 -10.43
N GLY A 56 7.36 6.41 -11.31
CA GLY A 56 8.23 6.88 -12.37
C GLY A 56 9.47 7.61 -11.89
N SER A 57 9.37 8.43 -10.83
CA SER A 57 10.49 9.20 -10.25
C SER A 57 11.38 9.84 -11.35
N CYS A 58 10.75 10.49 -12.31
CA CYS A 58 11.41 11.04 -13.50
C CYS A 58 11.90 12.47 -13.24
N SER A 59 13.15 12.78 -13.57
CA SER A 59 13.73 14.11 -13.48
C SER A 59 13.48 14.86 -14.80
N TRP A 60 13.07 16.11 -14.70
CA TRP A 60 12.66 16.95 -15.84
C TRP A 60 13.41 18.28 -15.86
N LYS A 61 13.60 18.81 -17.06
CA LYS A 61 14.02 20.17 -17.36
C LYS A 61 12.77 21.04 -17.42
N ILE A 62 12.66 21.98 -16.48
CA ILE A 62 11.52 22.90 -16.40
C ILE A 62 11.93 24.20 -17.08
N TYR A 63 11.27 24.52 -18.20
CA TYR A 63 11.64 25.68 -19.02
C TYR A 63 10.90 26.91 -18.54
N VAL A 64 11.67 27.91 -18.09
CA VAL A 64 11.16 29.24 -17.76
C VAL A 64 11.41 30.15 -18.96
N LYS A 65 10.36 30.81 -19.46
CA LYS A 65 10.41 31.79 -20.54
C LYS A 65 9.48 32.94 -20.21
N ASN A 66 9.98 34.17 -20.37
CA ASN A 66 9.29 35.39 -19.94
C ASN A 66 8.96 35.37 -18.43
N GLY A 67 9.83 34.78 -17.62
CA GLY A 67 9.61 34.64 -16.17
C GLY A 67 8.50 33.68 -15.76
N LEU A 68 7.92 32.92 -16.70
CA LEU A 68 6.86 31.94 -16.45
C LEU A 68 7.35 30.54 -16.84
N VAL A 69 6.89 29.52 -16.13
CA VAL A 69 7.07 28.15 -16.59
C VAL A 69 6.21 27.93 -17.84
N THR A 70 6.80 27.35 -18.89
CA THR A 70 6.11 27.22 -20.19
C THR A 70 5.93 25.79 -20.66
N TRP A 71 6.95 24.94 -20.53
CA TRP A 71 6.89 23.52 -20.83
C TRP A 71 8.01 22.77 -20.08
N GLU A 72 8.00 21.45 -20.21
CA GLU A 72 8.99 20.54 -19.65
C GLU A 72 9.47 19.53 -20.70
N THR A 73 10.72 19.11 -20.59
CA THR A 73 11.25 17.92 -21.28
C THR A 73 12.04 17.10 -20.29
N GLN A 74 12.19 15.79 -20.51
CA GLN A 74 12.94 14.96 -19.57
C GLN A 74 14.40 15.40 -19.44
N GLN A 75 14.97 15.16 -18.27
CA GLN A 75 16.42 15.08 -18.11
C GLN A 75 16.91 13.75 -18.67
N THR A 76 18.16 13.73 -19.12
CA THR A 76 18.80 12.54 -19.72
C THR A 76 20.18 12.28 -19.12
N ASP A 77 20.43 12.85 -17.95
CA ASP A 77 21.75 12.89 -17.32
C ASP A 77 21.82 12.05 -16.04
N TYR A 78 20.90 11.10 -15.87
CA TYR A 78 21.03 10.06 -14.86
C TYR A 78 22.43 9.43 -14.92
N PRO A 79 23.06 9.09 -13.78
CA PRO A 79 24.26 8.26 -13.79
C PRO A 79 24.00 7.01 -14.63
N ARG A 80 24.87 6.77 -15.60
CA ARG A 80 24.72 5.67 -16.56
C ARG A 80 24.78 4.33 -15.82
N THR A 81 24.02 3.37 -16.32
CA THR A 81 24.12 1.98 -15.89
C THR A 81 25.42 1.35 -16.43
N ARG A 82 25.68 0.10 -16.06
CA ARG A 82 26.79 -0.69 -16.61
C ARG A 82 26.69 -0.78 -18.15
N PRO A 83 27.81 -0.96 -18.88
CA PRO A 83 27.79 -1.06 -20.34
C PRO A 83 26.91 -2.18 -20.91
N ASP A 84 26.64 -3.24 -20.14
CA ASP A 84 25.78 -4.37 -20.54
C ASP A 84 24.27 -4.10 -20.34
N LEU A 85 23.91 -2.98 -19.73
CA LEU A 85 22.54 -2.57 -19.47
C LEU A 85 22.19 -1.32 -20.31
N PRO A 86 20.94 -1.19 -20.79
CA PRO A 86 20.46 0.09 -21.29
C PRO A 86 20.42 1.10 -20.13
N ASN A 87 20.55 2.39 -20.46
CA ASN A 87 20.43 3.46 -19.48
C ASN A 87 18.96 3.78 -19.20
N HIS A 88 18.69 4.46 -18.09
CA HIS A 88 17.33 4.87 -17.72
C HIS A 88 16.78 6.04 -18.56
N GLU A 89 17.63 6.84 -19.21
CA GLU A 89 17.18 7.99 -19.98
C GLU A 89 16.32 7.56 -21.19
N PRO A 90 15.29 8.35 -21.57
CA PRO A 90 14.88 9.61 -20.99
C PRO A 90 13.86 9.48 -19.83
N ARG A 91 13.40 8.27 -19.49
CA ARG A 91 12.20 8.06 -18.64
C ARG A 91 11.01 8.93 -19.14
N GLY A 92 10.19 9.42 -18.21
CA GLY A 92 9.04 10.27 -18.48
C GLY A 92 7.80 9.51 -18.94
N CYS A 93 6.68 10.23 -19.01
CA CYS A 93 5.40 9.68 -19.46
C CYS A 93 4.49 10.82 -19.97
N PRO A 94 3.42 10.53 -20.73
CA PRO A 94 2.55 11.58 -21.27
C PRO A 94 1.85 12.41 -20.19
N ARG A 95 1.59 11.85 -19.00
CA ARG A 95 1.03 12.60 -17.88
C ARG A 95 2.02 13.65 -17.40
N GLY A 96 3.24 13.24 -17.07
CA GLY A 96 4.30 14.12 -16.60
C GLY A 96 4.65 15.23 -17.61
N ALA A 97 4.59 14.95 -18.91
CA ALA A 97 4.81 15.94 -19.97
C ALA A 97 3.70 17.01 -20.09
N SER A 98 2.59 16.85 -19.35
CA SER A 98 1.45 17.77 -19.37
C SER A 98 1.34 18.62 -18.10
N TYR A 99 2.27 18.47 -17.15
CA TYR A 99 2.13 19.06 -15.82
C TYR A 99 2.21 20.59 -15.84
N SER A 100 3.02 21.18 -16.71
CA SER A 100 3.12 22.64 -16.89
C SER A 100 1.77 23.34 -17.11
N TRP A 101 0.77 22.63 -17.66
CA TRP A 101 -0.60 23.15 -17.81
C TRP A 101 -1.18 23.67 -16.50
N TYR A 102 -0.92 22.99 -15.38
CA TYR A 102 -1.55 23.28 -14.09
C TYR A 102 -1.23 24.66 -13.57
N LEU A 103 0.00 25.13 -13.76
CA LEU A 103 0.54 26.29 -13.06
C LEU A 103 -0.34 27.52 -13.25
N TYR A 104 -0.90 27.70 -14.43
CA TYR A 104 -1.76 28.84 -14.76
C TYR A 104 -3.12 28.44 -15.35
N SER A 105 -3.51 27.17 -15.19
CA SER A 105 -4.78 26.64 -15.66
C SER A 105 -5.99 27.33 -15.01
N ALA A 106 -7.16 27.15 -15.63
CA ALA A 106 -8.43 27.60 -15.07
C ALA A 106 -8.78 26.90 -13.74
N ASN A 107 -8.22 25.72 -13.46
CA ASN A 107 -8.51 24.95 -12.25
C ASN A 107 -7.47 25.14 -11.12
N ARG A 108 -6.49 26.03 -11.31
CA ARG A 108 -5.45 26.33 -10.31
C ARG A 108 -6.06 26.98 -9.07
N LEU A 109 -5.75 26.44 -7.89
CA LEU A 109 -6.04 27.07 -6.61
C LEU A 109 -5.03 28.22 -6.37
N LYS A 110 -5.57 29.42 -6.15
CA LYS A 110 -4.79 30.67 -6.07
C LYS A 110 -4.74 31.27 -4.67
N TYR A 111 -5.80 31.06 -3.89
CA TYR A 111 -6.03 31.68 -2.60
C TYR A 111 -6.57 30.65 -1.60
N PRO A 112 -6.36 30.85 -0.28
CA PRO A 112 -7.08 30.10 0.74
C PRO A 112 -8.59 30.31 0.58
N LEU A 113 -9.33 29.23 0.46
CA LEU A 113 -10.79 29.22 0.30
C LEU A 113 -11.45 28.58 1.51
N VAL A 114 -12.64 29.05 1.83
CA VAL A 114 -13.47 28.51 2.91
C VAL A 114 -14.93 28.52 2.50
N ARG A 115 -15.71 27.55 2.97
CA ARG A 115 -17.15 27.51 2.77
C ARG A 115 -17.78 28.77 3.37
N LYS A 116 -18.57 29.50 2.58
CA LYS A 116 -19.22 30.75 2.98
C LYS A 116 -19.97 30.62 4.32
N ARG A 117 -20.74 29.55 4.48
CA ARG A 117 -21.53 29.33 5.69
C ARG A 117 -20.66 29.18 6.94
N LEU A 118 -19.55 28.44 6.84
CA LEU A 118 -18.63 28.25 7.97
C LEU A 118 -17.98 29.57 8.39
N ILE A 119 -17.51 30.36 7.42
CA ILE A 119 -16.78 31.58 7.73
C ILE A 119 -17.69 32.70 8.25
N GLU A 120 -18.96 32.74 7.84
CA GLU A 120 -19.97 33.63 8.44
C GLU A 120 -20.17 33.31 9.92
N LEU A 121 -20.35 32.03 10.27
CA LEU A 121 -20.49 31.57 11.64
C LEU A 121 -19.23 31.86 12.46
N TRP A 122 -18.05 31.63 11.89
CA TRP A 122 -16.75 31.92 12.51
C TRP A 122 -16.59 33.39 12.87
N ARG A 123 -16.85 34.30 11.91
CA ARG A 123 -16.74 35.74 12.13
C ARG A 123 -17.78 36.25 13.13
N GLU A 124 -19.00 35.73 13.09
CA GLU A 124 -20.03 36.04 14.10
C GLU A 124 -19.58 35.58 15.49
N ALA A 125 -19.05 34.37 15.61
CA ALA A 125 -18.55 33.84 16.88
C ALA A 125 -17.40 34.67 17.44
N LEU A 126 -16.42 35.06 16.61
CA LEU A 126 -15.31 35.93 17.02
C LEU A 126 -15.76 37.33 17.47
N SER A 127 -16.90 37.82 16.96
CA SER A 127 -17.45 39.09 17.44
C SER A 127 -17.98 39.03 18.88
N ARG A 128 -18.26 37.84 19.38
CA ARG A 128 -18.77 37.57 20.74
C ARG A 128 -17.72 36.95 21.67
N HIS A 129 -16.74 36.26 21.11
CA HIS A 129 -15.67 35.59 21.83
C HIS A 129 -14.31 36.07 21.31
N SER A 130 -13.56 36.80 22.14
CA SER A 130 -12.20 37.25 21.79
C SER A 130 -11.20 36.10 21.70
N ASP A 131 -11.48 35.01 22.43
CA ASP A 131 -10.72 33.76 22.33
C ASP A 131 -11.24 32.91 21.16
N PRO A 132 -10.39 32.61 20.15
CA PRO A 132 -10.81 31.84 18.98
C PRO A 132 -11.20 30.39 19.31
N VAL A 133 -10.68 29.79 20.39
CA VAL A 133 -11.07 28.44 20.83
C VAL A 133 -12.51 28.44 21.34
N LEU A 134 -12.88 29.46 22.14
CA LEU A 134 -14.24 29.64 22.61
C LEU A 134 -15.20 30.04 21.48
N ALA A 135 -14.72 30.77 20.48
CA ALA A 135 -15.49 31.05 19.27
C ALA A 135 -15.84 29.74 18.53
N TRP A 136 -14.87 28.84 18.34
CA TRP A 136 -15.10 27.53 17.73
C TRP A 136 -16.06 26.67 18.57
N GLU A 137 -15.86 26.62 19.88
CA GLU A 137 -16.73 25.93 20.83
C GLU A 137 -18.19 26.40 20.70
N SER A 138 -18.44 27.71 20.54
CA SER A 138 -19.80 28.27 20.38
C SER A 138 -20.52 27.84 19.09
N ILE A 139 -19.77 27.36 18.09
CA ILE A 139 -20.30 26.78 16.86
C ILE A 139 -20.55 25.28 17.10
N MET A 140 -19.60 24.59 17.72
CA MET A 140 -19.67 23.14 17.95
C MET A 140 -20.75 22.72 18.95
N ASN A 141 -21.00 23.54 19.97
CA ASN A 141 -22.05 23.30 20.97
C ASN A 141 -23.46 23.61 20.44
N ASP A 142 -23.59 24.05 19.19
CA ASP A 142 -24.87 24.29 18.51
C ASP A 142 -25.04 23.31 17.32
N PRO A 143 -25.86 22.25 17.47
CA PRO A 143 -26.07 21.26 16.42
C PRO A 143 -26.61 21.87 15.11
N GLN A 144 -27.42 22.94 15.19
CA GLN A 144 -27.98 23.58 14.00
C GLN A 144 -26.89 24.33 13.23
N LYS A 145 -25.98 25.03 13.93
CA LYS A 145 -24.83 25.68 13.29
C LYS A 145 -23.93 24.64 12.63
N CYS A 146 -23.58 23.57 13.35
CA CYS A 146 -22.78 22.47 12.82
C CYS A 146 -23.37 21.89 11.54
N GLN A 147 -24.64 21.50 11.60
CA GLN A 147 -25.34 20.94 10.46
C GLN A 147 -25.37 21.91 9.27
N SER A 148 -25.57 23.20 9.52
CA SER A 148 -25.76 24.19 8.45
C SER A 148 -24.57 24.35 7.50
N TYR A 149 -23.32 24.17 7.96
CA TYR A 149 -22.16 24.21 7.06
C TYR A 149 -21.75 22.81 6.57
N LYS A 150 -21.98 21.75 7.35
CA LYS A 150 -21.66 20.37 6.96
C LYS A 150 -22.51 19.91 5.77
N GLN A 151 -23.81 20.22 5.77
CA GLN A 151 -24.72 19.80 4.69
C GLN A 151 -24.43 20.48 3.33
N VAL A 152 -23.77 21.64 3.31
CA VAL A 152 -23.42 22.35 2.07
C VAL A 152 -22.04 21.97 1.52
N ARG A 153 -21.34 21.00 2.14
CA ARG A 153 -20.13 20.41 1.56
C ARG A 153 -20.48 19.77 0.21
N GLY A 154 -19.71 20.09 -0.83
CA GLY A 154 -19.99 19.62 -2.20
C GLY A 154 -20.96 20.48 -3.02
N HIS A 155 -21.65 21.46 -2.42
CA HIS A 155 -22.67 22.29 -3.08
C HIS A 155 -22.18 23.70 -3.47
N GLY A 156 -20.87 23.88 -3.68
CA GLY A 156 -20.28 25.19 -4.01
C GLY A 156 -20.30 26.20 -2.85
N GLY A 157 -20.30 27.50 -3.15
CA GLY A 157 -20.30 28.55 -2.11
C GLY A 157 -18.95 28.74 -1.40
N PHE A 158 -17.83 28.43 -2.05
CA PHE A 158 -16.51 28.84 -1.56
C PHE A 158 -16.31 30.34 -1.73
N ILE A 159 -15.68 30.97 -0.74
CA ILE A 159 -15.22 32.35 -0.83
C ILE A 159 -13.73 32.43 -0.54
N ARG A 160 -13.07 33.45 -1.10
CA ARG A 160 -11.69 33.80 -0.77
C ARG A 160 -11.59 34.26 0.69
N SER A 161 -10.63 33.73 1.41
CA SER A 161 -10.18 34.20 2.72
C SER A 161 -8.68 34.53 2.64
N ASN A 162 -7.97 34.53 3.77
CA ASN A 162 -6.53 34.78 3.85
C ASN A 162 -5.90 33.81 4.86
N TRP A 163 -4.58 33.62 4.74
CA TRP A 163 -3.82 32.69 5.58
C TRP A 163 -3.96 32.93 7.08
N LYS A 164 -4.01 34.20 7.53
CA LYS A 164 -4.11 34.53 8.96
C LYS A 164 -5.45 34.05 9.54
N GLU A 165 -6.55 34.35 8.86
CA GLU A 165 -7.89 33.96 9.29
C GLU A 165 -8.06 32.44 9.33
N LEU A 166 -7.62 31.73 8.28
CA LEU A 166 -7.78 30.28 8.22
C LEU A 166 -6.81 29.52 9.14
N ASN A 167 -5.56 29.98 9.31
CA ASN A 167 -4.66 29.37 10.28
C ASN A 167 -5.21 29.49 11.72
N GLN A 168 -5.83 30.63 12.07
CA GLN A 168 -6.45 30.81 13.38
C GLN A 168 -7.65 29.88 13.59
N LEU A 169 -8.53 29.77 12.59
CA LEU A 169 -9.68 28.85 12.64
C LEU A 169 -9.21 27.40 12.80
N ILE A 170 -8.27 26.97 11.97
CA ILE A 170 -7.71 25.61 12.01
C ILE A 170 -7.05 25.32 13.37
N ALA A 171 -6.21 26.24 13.85
CA ALA A 171 -5.56 26.11 15.16
C ALA A 171 -6.58 26.00 16.30
N ALA A 172 -7.60 26.87 16.30
CA ALA A 172 -8.66 26.86 17.31
C ALA A 172 -9.47 25.56 17.30
N ALA A 173 -9.84 25.07 16.11
CA ALA A 173 -10.54 23.81 15.97
C ALA A 173 -9.70 22.62 16.48
N ASN A 174 -8.39 22.63 16.21
CA ASN A 174 -7.49 21.60 16.71
C ASN A 174 -7.34 21.66 18.24
N VAL A 175 -7.08 22.84 18.81
CA VAL A 175 -6.96 23.03 20.27
C VAL A 175 -8.23 22.58 20.98
N TRP A 176 -9.40 23.01 20.50
CA TRP A 176 -10.68 22.61 21.09
C TRP A 176 -10.88 21.09 21.01
N THR A 177 -10.60 20.47 19.86
CA THR A 177 -10.73 19.01 19.68
C THR A 177 -9.81 18.24 20.62
N ILE A 178 -8.54 18.64 20.71
CA ILE A 178 -7.53 18.01 21.58
C ILE A 178 -7.93 18.13 23.06
N LYS A 179 -8.37 19.33 23.48
CA LYS A 179 -8.76 19.60 24.87
C LYS A 179 -10.03 18.84 25.26
N THR A 180 -11.04 18.84 24.40
CA THR A 180 -12.37 18.32 24.73
C THR A 180 -12.46 16.80 24.55
N TYR A 181 -11.89 16.25 23.47
CA TYR A 181 -12.05 14.84 23.11
C TYR A 181 -10.75 14.05 23.16
N GLY A 182 -9.63 14.68 22.81
CA GLY A 182 -8.32 14.05 22.79
C GLY A 182 -7.57 14.28 21.48
N PRO A 183 -6.23 14.21 21.51
CA PRO A 183 -5.40 14.47 20.34
C PRO A 183 -5.62 13.50 19.18
N ASP A 184 -6.00 12.25 19.47
CA ASP A 184 -6.31 11.21 18.47
C ASP A 184 -7.63 11.42 17.72
N ARG A 185 -8.41 12.46 18.04
CA ARG A 185 -9.56 12.94 17.25
C ARG A 185 -9.17 13.96 16.17
N VAL A 186 -7.89 14.34 16.11
CA VAL A 186 -7.28 15.05 14.98
C VAL A 186 -6.48 14.04 14.16
N ALA A 187 -6.78 13.95 12.87
CA ALA A 187 -6.16 12.98 11.96
C ALA A 187 -5.67 13.64 10.67
N GLY A 188 -4.73 12.97 10.01
CA GLY A 188 -4.23 13.37 8.70
C GLY A 188 -4.09 12.20 7.75
N PHE A 189 -4.56 12.37 6.53
CA PHE A 189 -4.38 11.45 5.43
C PHE A 189 -3.45 12.06 4.37
N SER A 190 -2.24 11.49 4.26
CA SER A 190 -1.34 11.75 3.14
C SER A 190 -0.60 10.47 2.76
N PRO A 191 -0.58 10.10 1.48
CA PRO A 191 -0.02 8.82 1.05
C PRO A 191 1.42 8.96 0.54
N ILE A 192 2.16 7.85 0.44
CA ILE A 192 3.32 7.71 -0.45
C ILE A 192 4.38 8.80 -0.22
N PRO A 193 5.18 8.74 0.85
CA PRO A 193 6.16 9.78 1.14
C PRO A 193 7.29 9.84 0.11
N ALA A 194 7.61 8.72 -0.57
CA ALA A 194 8.72 8.65 -1.51
C ALA A 194 8.60 9.59 -2.73
N MET A 195 7.38 10.05 -3.06
CA MET A 195 7.18 10.98 -4.19
C MET A 195 7.52 12.45 -3.84
N SER A 196 7.49 12.81 -2.56
CA SER A 196 7.80 14.16 -2.06
C SER A 196 7.91 14.12 -0.53
N MET A 197 9.10 13.77 -0.05
CA MET A 197 9.38 13.33 1.32
C MET A 197 9.06 14.39 2.38
N VAL A 198 9.51 15.63 2.17
CA VAL A 198 9.31 16.76 3.08
C VAL A 198 7.87 17.25 3.05
N SER A 199 7.23 17.23 1.88
CA SER A 199 5.82 17.58 1.75
C SER A 199 4.89 16.61 2.50
N TYR A 200 5.23 15.31 2.55
CA TYR A 200 4.58 14.38 3.45
C TYR A 200 4.89 14.74 4.90
N ALA A 201 6.18 14.88 5.24
CA ALA A 201 6.65 15.09 6.60
C ALA A 201 6.04 16.34 7.25
N ALA A 202 5.75 17.38 6.48
CA ALA A 202 5.13 18.62 6.95
C ALA A 202 3.88 18.37 7.82
N GLY A 203 2.88 17.65 7.28
CA GLY A 203 1.64 17.41 8.00
C GLY A 203 1.79 16.36 9.10
N THR A 204 2.53 15.28 8.84
CA THR A 204 2.69 14.21 9.84
C THR A 204 3.56 14.63 11.01
N ARG A 205 4.53 15.53 10.82
CA ARG A 205 5.37 16.08 11.91
C ARG A 205 4.52 16.94 12.82
N TYR A 206 3.69 17.83 12.24
CA TYR A 206 2.71 18.61 12.99
C TYR A 206 1.79 17.71 13.81
N LEU A 207 1.13 16.74 13.16
CA LEU A 207 0.21 15.82 13.84
C LEU A 207 0.91 15.03 14.94
N SER A 208 2.10 14.48 14.70
CA SER A 208 2.81 13.64 15.67
C SER A 208 3.25 14.42 16.92
N LEU A 209 3.64 15.69 16.76
CA LEU A 209 3.92 16.59 17.89
C LEU A 209 2.68 16.79 18.76
N LEU A 210 1.53 17.03 18.13
CA LEU A 210 0.24 17.19 18.82
C LEU A 210 -0.30 15.88 19.43
N GLY A 211 0.13 14.73 18.92
CA GLY A 211 -0.47 13.43 19.24
C GLY A 211 -1.64 13.04 18.34
N GLY A 212 -1.83 13.75 17.22
CA GLY A 212 -2.78 13.40 16.17
C GLY A 212 -2.41 12.13 15.42
N THR A 213 -3.41 11.54 14.76
CA THR A 213 -3.30 10.25 14.08
C THR A 213 -2.80 10.41 12.64
N CYS A 214 -1.71 9.72 12.30
CA CYS A 214 -1.20 9.58 10.94
C CYS A 214 -1.78 8.31 10.29
N LEU A 215 -2.58 8.49 9.24
CA LEU A 215 -3.29 7.43 8.53
C LEU A 215 -2.41 6.77 7.47
N SER A 216 -2.41 5.43 7.41
CA SER A 216 -1.65 4.64 6.43
C SER A 216 -2.22 4.77 5.02
N PHE A 217 -1.50 4.25 4.03
CA PHE A 217 -1.90 4.34 2.63
C PHE A 217 -1.67 3.06 1.85
N TYR A 218 -0.62 2.28 2.14
CA TYR A 218 -0.21 1.18 1.26
C TYR A 218 -1.21 0.01 1.34
N ASP A 219 -1.60 -0.36 2.55
CA ASP A 219 -2.69 -1.28 2.85
C ASP A 219 -4.04 -0.76 2.31
N TRP A 220 -4.37 0.50 2.59
CA TRP A 220 -5.61 1.14 2.16
C TRP A 220 -5.77 1.22 0.65
N TYR A 221 -4.69 1.45 -0.08
CA TYR A 221 -4.70 1.49 -1.53
C TYR A 221 -4.83 0.12 -2.15
N CYS A 222 -4.65 -0.94 -1.34
CA CYS A 222 -4.50 -2.31 -1.80
C CYS A 222 -3.21 -2.51 -2.60
N ASP A 223 -2.21 -1.67 -2.34
CA ASP A 223 -0.88 -1.73 -2.93
C ASP A 223 0.03 -2.67 -2.10
N LEU A 224 -0.18 -2.74 -0.78
CA LEU A 224 0.40 -3.78 0.07
C LEU A 224 -0.04 -5.15 -0.44
N PRO A 225 0.90 -6.08 -0.69
CA PRO A 225 0.58 -7.49 -0.85
C PRO A 225 0.82 -8.21 0.49
N PRO A 226 -0.21 -8.56 1.28
CA PRO A 226 -0.04 -9.23 2.58
C PRO A 226 0.77 -10.53 2.50
N ALA A 227 0.82 -11.17 1.32
CA ALA A 227 1.70 -12.30 1.03
C ALA A 227 3.19 -12.01 1.21
N SER A 228 3.65 -10.76 1.05
CA SER A 228 5.05 -10.37 1.27
C SER A 228 5.42 -10.42 2.76
N PRO A 229 4.69 -9.76 3.68
CA PRO A 229 4.85 -9.96 5.12
C PRO A 229 4.75 -11.42 5.53
N MET A 230 3.74 -12.16 5.04
CA MET A 230 3.58 -13.58 5.32
C MET A 230 4.82 -14.40 4.93
N THR A 231 5.37 -14.18 3.73
CA THR A 231 6.46 -15.03 3.21
C THR A 231 7.83 -14.61 3.71
N TRP A 232 8.08 -13.31 3.87
CA TRP A 232 9.44 -12.76 4.01
C TRP A 232 9.64 -11.88 5.25
N GLY A 233 8.58 -11.55 5.98
CA GLY A 233 8.65 -10.54 7.02
C GLY A 233 9.07 -9.18 6.45
N GLU A 234 8.57 -8.83 5.26
CA GLU A 234 8.90 -7.59 4.54
C GLU A 234 7.62 -6.92 4.03
N GLN A 235 7.51 -5.59 4.18
CA GLN A 235 6.37 -4.83 3.65
C GLN A 235 6.30 -5.03 2.13
N THR A 236 7.36 -4.62 1.45
CA THR A 236 7.62 -4.82 0.03
C THR A 236 9.10 -4.52 -0.19
N ASP A 237 9.77 -5.40 -0.91
CA ASP A 237 11.07 -5.11 -1.50
C ASP A 237 11.16 -5.84 -2.83
N VAL A 238 11.61 -5.16 -3.87
CA VAL A 238 11.55 -5.64 -5.26
C VAL A 238 12.81 -5.28 -6.04
N PRO A 239 13.16 -6.07 -7.08
CA PRO A 239 14.21 -5.69 -8.01
C PRO A 239 13.93 -4.34 -8.69
N GLU A 240 14.99 -3.63 -9.06
CA GLU A 240 14.86 -2.43 -9.90
C GLU A 240 14.50 -2.80 -11.34
N SER A 241 14.01 -1.84 -12.14
CA SER A 241 13.65 -2.08 -13.54
C SER A 241 14.85 -2.51 -14.40
N ALA A 242 16.05 -2.02 -14.10
CA ALA A 242 17.27 -2.43 -14.79
C ALA A 242 17.57 -3.92 -14.61
N ASP A 243 17.14 -4.53 -13.50
CA ASP A 243 17.32 -5.96 -13.24
C ASP A 243 16.42 -6.84 -14.12
N TRP A 244 15.33 -6.30 -14.68
CA TRP A 244 14.55 -7.02 -15.70
C TRP A 244 15.43 -7.41 -16.89
N TYR A 245 16.41 -6.58 -17.22
CA TYR A 245 17.35 -6.83 -18.32
C TYR A 245 18.35 -7.97 -18.02
N ASN A 246 18.48 -8.35 -16.75
CA ASN A 246 19.26 -9.51 -16.33
C ASN A 246 18.45 -10.81 -16.38
N SER A 247 17.13 -10.73 -16.48
CA SER A 247 16.26 -11.90 -16.59
C SER A 247 16.39 -12.62 -17.93
N ALA A 248 16.22 -13.95 -17.92
CA ALA A 248 16.17 -14.80 -19.12
C ALA A 248 14.74 -15.25 -19.46
N TYR A 249 13.79 -15.12 -18.53
CA TYR A 249 12.37 -15.41 -18.76
C TYR A 249 11.50 -14.50 -17.89
N ILE A 250 10.58 -13.75 -18.49
CA ILE A 250 9.71 -12.84 -17.74
C ILE A 250 8.23 -13.14 -18.00
N ILE A 251 7.46 -13.27 -16.92
CA ILE A 251 5.99 -13.27 -16.99
C ILE A 251 5.49 -11.92 -16.47
N ALA A 252 4.78 -11.16 -17.30
CA ALA A 252 4.03 -9.98 -16.89
C ALA A 252 2.59 -10.39 -16.53
N TRP A 253 2.31 -10.55 -15.24
CA TRP A 253 1.06 -11.11 -14.72
C TRP A 253 0.23 -10.06 -14.00
N GLY A 254 -0.91 -9.66 -14.58
CA GLY A 254 -1.75 -8.61 -13.99
C GLY A 254 -1.05 -7.24 -13.88
N SER A 255 0.02 -7.01 -14.66
CA SER A 255 0.82 -5.79 -14.67
C SER A 255 0.89 -5.21 -16.07
N ASN A 256 0.22 -4.07 -16.29
CA ASN A 256 0.16 -3.43 -17.61
C ASN A 256 1.36 -2.49 -17.84
N VAL A 257 2.56 -3.08 -17.92
CA VAL A 257 3.87 -2.41 -17.96
C VAL A 257 3.91 -1.13 -18.82
N PRO A 258 3.54 -1.11 -20.12
CA PRO A 258 3.66 0.11 -20.93
C PRO A 258 2.76 1.26 -20.47
N GLN A 259 1.60 0.96 -19.86
CA GLN A 259 0.66 1.97 -19.40
C GLN A 259 1.00 2.49 -18.00
N THR A 260 1.31 1.58 -17.07
CA THR A 260 1.45 1.89 -15.65
C THR A 260 2.89 1.99 -15.16
N ARG A 261 3.86 1.44 -15.93
CA ARG A 261 5.32 1.55 -15.73
C ARG A 261 5.98 2.14 -16.99
N THR A 262 5.32 3.10 -17.63
CA THR A 262 5.75 3.74 -18.89
C THR A 262 7.25 4.08 -18.94
N PRO A 263 7.86 4.76 -17.94
CA PRO A 263 9.26 5.14 -18.03
C PRO A 263 10.25 3.96 -17.95
N ASP A 264 9.81 2.79 -17.50
CA ASP A 264 10.65 1.60 -17.30
C ASP A 264 10.37 0.52 -18.36
N ALA A 265 9.31 0.68 -19.16
CA ALA A 265 8.89 -0.29 -20.16
C ALA A 265 9.97 -0.61 -21.21
N HIS A 266 10.93 0.30 -21.42
CA HIS A 266 12.03 0.07 -22.36
C HIS A 266 12.89 -1.12 -21.93
N PHE A 267 13.20 -1.30 -20.64
CA PHE A 267 13.94 -2.46 -20.13
C PHE A 267 13.25 -3.78 -20.49
N PHE A 268 11.91 -3.82 -20.36
CA PHE A 268 11.11 -4.98 -20.74
C PHE A 268 11.12 -5.23 -22.26
N THR A 269 11.07 -4.18 -23.08
CA THR A 269 11.10 -4.35 -24.54
C THR A 269 12.48 -4.69 -25.09
N GLU A 270 13.53 -4.12 -24.49
CA GLU A 270 14.91 -4.26 -24.96
C GLU A 270 15.52 -5.59 -24.53
N VAL A 271 15.16 -6.12 -23.35
CA VAL A 271 15.66 -7.43 -22.91
C VAL A 271 15.23 -8.56 -23.86
N ARG A 272 14.12 -8.38 -24.59
CA ARG A 272 13.70 -9.32 -25.63
C ARG A 272 14.73 -9.44 -26.75
N TYR A 273 15.46 -8.37 -27.08
CA TYR A 273 16.56 -8.43 -28.04
C TYR A 273 17.78 -9.19 -27.52
N LYS A 274 17.90 -9.35 -26.19
CA LYS A 274 18.88 -10.22 -25.53
C LYS A 274 18.46 -11.70 -25.55
N GLY A 275 17.31 -12.03 -26.13
CA GLY A 275 16.78 -13.39 -26.25
C GLY A 275 15.81 -13.81 -25.14
N THR A 276 15.45 -12.89 -24.23
CA THR A 276 14.52 -13.18 -23.14
C THR A 276 13.09 -13.32 -23.65
N LYS A 277 12.47 -14.46 -23.36
CA LYS A 277 11.05 -14.70 -23.66
C LYS A 277 10.17 -13.97 -22.65
N THR A 278 9.07 -13.42 -23.13
CA THR A 278 8.13 -12.61 -22.36
C THR A 278 6.70 -13.10 -22.53
N ILE A 279 5.99 -13.34 -21.43
CA ILE A 279 4.60 -13.83 -21.42
C ILE A 279 3.69 -12.78 -20.77
N ALA A 280 2.59 -12.42 -21.42
CA ALA A 280 1.55 -11.59 -20.83
C ALA A 280 0.42 -12.48 -20.27
N ILE A 281 0.06 -12.29 -19.01
CA ILE A 281 -1.11 -12.93 -18.39
C ILE A 281 -2.07 -11.85 -17.93
N THR A 282 -3.08 -11.57 -18.78
CA THR A 282 -4.14 -10.58 -18.54
C THR A 282 -5.46 -11.07 -19.15
N PRO A 283 -6.61 -10.88 -18.49
CA PRO A 283 -7.89 -11.40 -18.99
C PRO A 283 -8.35 -10.66 -20.26
N ASP A 284 -8.02 -9.37 -20.40
CA ASP A 284 -8.20 -8.57 -21.60
C ASP A 284 -6.94 -8.54 -22.46
N TYR A 285 -7.07 -8.13 -23.72
CA TYR A 285 -5.92 -7.81 -24.57
C TYR A 285 -5.35 -6.43 -24.19
N SER A 286 -4.68 -6.39 -23.04
CA SER A 286 -4.08 -5.20 -22.46
C SER A 286 -2.83 -4.75 -23.23
N GLU A 287 -2.31 -3.55 -22.94
CA GLU A 287 -1.16 -3.01 -23.69
C GLU A 287 0.11 -3.86 -23.53
N VAL A 288 0.31 -4.54 -22.38
CA VAL A 288 1.47 -5.42 -22.18
C VAL A 288 1.43 -6.64 -23.11
N ALA A 289 0.26 -7.15 -23.48
CA ALA A 289 0.13 -8.26 -24.42
C ALA A 289 0.79 -7.95 -25.77
N LYS A 290 0.74 -6.68 -26.22
CA LYS A 290 1.39 -6.22 -27.45
C LYS A 290 2.93 -6.32 -27.41
N LEU A 291 3.52 -6.38 -26.21
CA LEU A 291 4.97 -6.44 -26.01
C LEU A 291 5.49 -7.86 -25.78
N CYS A 292 4.60 -8.84 -25.62
CA CYS A 292 4.96 -10.19 -25.23
C CYS A 292 4.95 -11.17 -26.40
N ASP A 293 5.64 -12.28 -26.24
CA ASP A 293 5.76 -13.34 -27.24
C ASP A 293 4.56 -14.31 -27.18
N GLN A 294 3.85 -14.34 -26.05
CA GLN A 294 2.58 -15.06 -25.91
C GLN A 294 1.66 -14.34 -24.92
N TRP A 295 0.35 -14.40 -25.19
CA TRP A 295 -0.71 -13.90 -24.31
C TRP A 295 -1.57 -15.07 -23.79
N LEU A 296 -1.75 -15.14 -22.48
CA LEU A 296 -2.71 -16.01 -21.81
C LEU A 296 -3.80 -15.16 -21.16
N ALA A 297 -5.06 -15.57 -21.34
CA ALA A 297 -6.23 -14.83 -20.87
C ALA A 297 -7.07 -15.68 -19.90
N PRO A 298 -6.59 -15.91 -18.66
CA PRO A 298 -7.42 -16.56 -17.65
C PRO A 298 -8.64 -15.69 -17.34
N LYS A 299 -9.73 -16.29 -16.88
CA LYS A 299 -10.83 -15.55 -16.24
C LYS A 299 -10.24 -14.70 -15.10
N GLN A 300 -10.59 -13.42 -15.06
CA GLN A 300 -10.05 -12.50 -14.06
C GLN A 300 -10.28 -13.01 -12.63
N GLY A 301 -9.30 -12.88 -11.73
CA GLY A 301 -9.47 -13.32 -10.34
C GLY A 301 -9.33 -14.82 -10.13
N THR A 302 -9.05 -15.59 -11.19
CA THR A 302 -8.76 -17.03 -11.11
C THR A 302 -7.26 -17.36 -11.19
N ASP A 303 -6.41 -16.33 -11.09
CA ASP A 303 -4.97 -16.41 -11.34
C ASP A 303 -4.22 -17.37 -10.40
N SER A 304 -4.65 -17.49 -9.13
CA SER A 304 -4.10 -18.48 -8.20
C SER A 304 -4.31 -19.92 -8.67
N ALA A 305 -5.41 -20.24 -9.37
CA ALA A 305 -5.60 -21.56 -9.96
C ALA A 305 -4.57 -21.85 -11.07
N LEU A 306 -4.31 -20.85 -11.93
CA LEU A 306 -3.28 -20.97 -12.96
C LEU A 306 -1.89 -21.15 -12.34
N ALA A 307 -1.54 -20.34 -11.34
CA ALA A 307 -0.25 -20.42 -10.66
C ALA A 307 -0.05 -21.77 -9.95
N MET A 308 -1.09 -22.28 -9.28
CA MET A 308 -1.05 -23.59 -8.63
C MET A 308 -0.88 -24.73 -9.66
N ALA A 309 -1.57 -24.66 -10.80
CA ALA A 309 -1.40 -25.63 -11.89
C ALA A 309 -0.01 -25.60 -12.53
N MET A 310 0.60 -24.41 -12.64
CA MET A 310 1.99 -24.29 -13.06
C MET A 310 2.96 -24.84 -12.01
N GLY A 311 2.75 -24.51 -10.73
CA GLY A 311 3.56 -25.04 -9.63
C GLY A 311 3.52 -26.56 -9.52
N HIS A 312 2.38 -27.19 -9.81
CA HIS A 312 2.25 -28.65 -9.90
C HIS A 312 3.22 -29.26 -10.93
N VAL A 313 3.28 -28.67 -12.13
CA VAL A 313 4.21 -29.12 -13.20
C VAL A 313 5.66 -28.93 -12.75
N ILE A 314 5.99 -27.77 -12.16
CA ILE A 314 7.34 -27.46 -11.69
C ILE A 314 7.81 -28.47 -10.64
N LEU A 315 7.00 -28.73 -9.62
CA LEU A 315 7.33 -29.68 -8.56
C LEU A 315 7.42 -31.12 -9.11
N LYS A 316 6.49 -31.53 -9.98
CA LYS A 316 6.51 -32.86 -10.58
C LYS A 316 7.79 -33.09 -11.38
N GLU A 317 8.13 -32.20 -12.30
CA GLU A 317 9.23 -32.42 -13.24
C GLU A 317 10.60 -32.13 -12.62
N PHE A 318 10.73 -31.07 -11.81
CA PHE A 318 12.04 -30.55 -11.36
C PHE A 318 12.35 -30.81 -9.88
N HIS A 319 11.41 -31.30 -9.09
CA HIS A 319 11.64 -31.69 -7.70
C HIS A 319 11.49 -33.20 -7.47
N LEU A 320 10.67 -33.89 -8.27
CA LEU A 320 10.41 -35.33 -8.14
C LEU A 320 11.03 -36.15 -9.28
N ASP A 321 10.55 -35.98 -10.52
CA ASP A 321 10.88 -36.90 -11.62
C ASP A 321 12.32 -36.73 -12.12
N ASN A 322 12.78 -35.48 -12.25
CA ASN A 322 14.16 -35.13 -12.60
C ASN A 322 14.65 -34.00 -11.67
N PRO A 323 15.04 -34.35 -10.43
CA PRO A 323 15.33 -33.37 -9.39
C PRO A 323 16.48 -32.43 -9.80
N SER A 324 16.21 -31.13 -9.74
CA SER A 324 17.19 -30.06 -9.97
C SER A 324 18.00 -29.82 -8.69
N ASP A 325 19.31 -30.12 -8.73
CA ASP A 325 20.23 -29.88 -7.60
C ASP A 325 20.18 -28.42 -7.12
N TYR A 326 20.08 -27.47 -8.06
CA TYR A 326 19.97 -26.06 -7.71
C TYR A 326 18.69 -25.76 -6.91
N PHE A 327 17.54 -26.29 -7.35
CA PHE A 327 16.25 -26.01 -6.71
C PHE A 327 16.14 -26.67 -5.34
N LEU A 328 16.54 -27.94 -5.22
CA LEU A 328 16.50 -28.65 -3.94
C LEU A 328 17.42 -27.98 -2.91
N ASN A 329 18.65 -27.61 -3.31
CA ASN A 329 19.58 -26.91 -2.41
C ASN A 329 19.12 -25.49 -2.05
N TYR A 330 18.42 -24.82 -2.96
CA TYR A 330 17.80 -23.53 -2.67
C TYR A 330 16.69 -23.69 -1.62
N CYS A 331 15.72 -24.57 -1.87
CA CYS A 331 14.59 -24.81 -0.97
C CYS A 331 15.06 -25.29 0.40
N ARG A 332 16.07 -26.17 0.45
CA ARG A 332 16.64 -26.70 1.70
C ARG A 332 17.18 -25.60 2.63
N ARG A 333 17.82 -24.57 2.07
CA ARG A 333 18.51 -23.54 2.86
C ARG A 333 17.66 -22.30 3.10
N TYR A 334 16.85 -21.91 2.11
CA TYR A 334 16.22 -20.58 2.08
C TYR A 334 14.72 -20.62 2.28
N THR A 335 14.12 -21.77 2.58
CA THR A 335 12.68 -21.90 2.85
C THR A 335 12.42 -22.60 4.18
N ASP A 336 11.17 -22.55 4.62
CA ASP A 336 10.68 -23.34 5.74
C ASP A 336 10.32 -24.79 5.37
N MET A 337 10.54 -25.22 4.12
CA MET A 337 10.20 -26.57 3.65
C MET A 337 10.79 -27.71 4.51
N PRO A 338 12.04 -27.65 5.03
CA PRO A 338 12.57 -28.69 5.93
C PRO A 338 11.95 -28.71 7.34
N MET A 339 11.22 -27.67 7.72
CA MET A 339 10.72 -27.53 9.08
C MET A 339 9.57 -28.50 9.35
N LEU A 340 9.47 -28.94 10.60
CA LEU A 340 8.46 -29.88 11.06
C LEU A 340 7.19 -29.17 11.53
N VAL A 341 6.05 -29.74 11.17
CA VAL A 341 4.70 -29.31 11.56
C VAL A 341 4.09 -30.43 12.42
N LEU A 342 3.53 -30.05 13.57
CA LEU A 342 2.77 -30.97 14.42
C LEU A 342 1.43 -31.27 13.76
N LEU A 343 1.01 -32.53 13.79
CA LEU A 343 -0.30 -32.96 13.33
C LEU A 343 -1.28 -33.05 14.50
N ASP A 344 -2.47 -32.49 14.30
CA ASP A 344 -3.59 -32.53 15.23
C ASP A 344 -4.58 -33.61 14.78
N GLU A 345 -4.94 -34.51 15.68
CA GLU A 345 -5.89 -35.59 15.40
C GLU A 345 -7.32 -35.05 15.28
N ARG A 346 -8.08 -35.59 14.32
CA ARG A 346 -9.50 -35.28 14.10
C ARG A 346 -10.35 -36.46 14.57
N ALA A 347 -11.60 -36.16 14.92
CA ALA A 347 -12.55 -37.16 15.40
C ALA A 347 -12.86 -38.28 14.37
N ASP A 348 -12.60 -38.05 13.08
CA ASP A 348 -12.78 -39.03 12.00
C ASP A 348 -11.54 -39.93 11.79
N GLY A 349 -10.51 -39.80 12.62
CA GLY A 349 -9.26 -40.57 12.53
C GLY A 349 -8.25 -40.04 11.51
N SER A 350 -8.59 -38.96 10.78
CA SER A 350 -7.62 -38.21 9.98
C SER A 350 -6.88 -37.17 10.84
N TYR A 351 -5.86 -36.54 10.28
CA TYR A 351 -5.10 -35.47 10.92
C TYR A 351 -5.27 -34.14 10.19
N VAL A 352 -4.96 -33.04 10.85
CA VAL A 352 -4.88 -31.69 10.27
C VAL A 352 -3.51 -31.08 10.58
N PRO A 353 -2.90 -30.35 9.62
CA PRO A 353 -1.67 -29.61 9.89
C PRO A 353 -1.89 -28.55 11.00
N GLY A 354 -1.22 -28.73 12.12
CA GLY A 354 -1.24 -27.83 13.29
C GLY A 354 -0.19 -26.73 13.18
N ARG A 355 0.33 -26.29 14.33
CA ARG A 355 1.45 -25.32 14.36
C ARG A 355 2.80 -25.97 14.02
N MET A 356 3.80 -25.16 13.66
CA MET A 356 5.17 -25.65 13.51
C MET A 356 5.70 -26.13 14.86
N MET A 357 6.48 -27.20 14.81
CA MET A 357 7.20 -27.73 15.96
C MET A 357 8.28 -26.74 16.40
N ARG A 358 8.36 -26.52 17.71
CA ARG A 358 9.30 -25.60 18.35
C ARG A 358 10.32 -26.36 19.17
N ALA A 359 11.48 -25.77 19.40
CA ALA A 359 12.50 -26.37 20.26
C ALA A 359 11.93 -26.64 21.67
N SER A 360 11.06 -25.75 22.17
CA SER A 360 10.35 -25.93 23.46
C SER A 360 9.43 -27.16 23.54
N ASP A 361 9.07 -27.77 22.42
CA ASP A 361 8.23 -28.96 22.40
C ASP A 361 9.02 -30.24 22.74
N LEU A 362 10.35 -30.16 22.74
CA LEU A 362 11.25 -31.30 22.96
C LEU A 362 11.87 -31.26 24.36
N VAL A 363 12.20 -32.46 24.85
CA VAL A 363 12.99 -32.61 26.09
C VAL A 363 14.29 -31.82 25.96
N ASP A 364 14.64 -31.10 27.03
CA ASP A 364 15.79 -30.19 27.11
C ASP A 364 15.80 -29.02 26.11
N GLY A 365 14.70 -28.78 25.37
CA GLY A 365 14.57 -27.64 24.46
C GLY A 365 15.57 -27.65 23.30
N LEU A 366 16.10 -28.82 22.92
CA LEU A 366 17.27 -28.97 22.03
C LEU A 366 18.51 -28.17 22.49
N GLY A 367 18.64 -27.92 23.80
CA GLY A 367 19.71 -27.12 24.38
C GLY A 367 19.54 -25.60 24.23
N GLU A 368 18.42 -25.13 23.67
CA GLU A 368 18.15 -23.70 23.49
C GLU A 368 17.46 -23.11 24.73
N ALA A 369 18.20 -22.34 25.53
CA ALA A 369 17.68 -21.72 26.75
C ALA A 369 16.94 -20.38 26.52
N ASN A 370 17.24 -19.68 25.42
CA ASN A 370 16.61 -18.41 25.06
C ASN A 370 15.56 -18.62 23.97
N ASN A 371 14.34 -18.12 24.19
CA ASN A 371 13.19 -18.19 23.28
C ASN A 371 13.00 -19.55 22.55
N PRO A 372 13.08 -20.71 23.24
CA PRO A 372 12.91 -22.02 22.60
C PRO A 372 11.55 -22.20 21.91
N GLU A 373 10.53 -21.46 22.34
CA GLU A 373 9.19 -21.45 21.77
C GLU A 373 9.08 -20.70 20.43
N TRP A 374 10.13 -19.96 20.05
CA TRP A 374 10.23 -19.20 18.80
C TRP A 374 11.29 -19.75 17.84
N LYS A 375 11.78 -20.97 18.10
CA LYS A 375 12.80 -21.65 17.28
C LYS A 375 12.21 -22.88 16.63
N THR A 376 12.11 -22.87 15.31
CA THR A 376 11.53 -23.98 14.52
C THR A 376 12.49 -25.17 14.43
N VAL A 377 11.95 -26.38 14.38
CA VAL A 377 12.72 -27.64 14.37
C VAL A 377 12.67 -28.31 12.99
N ALA A 378 13.76 -28.93 12.58
CA ALA A 378 13.88 -29.75 11.38
C ALA A 378 14.64 -31.05 11.67
N LEU A 379 14.66 -31.99 10.72
CA LEU A 379 15.60 -33.11 10.73
C LEU A 379 16.84 -32.76 9.92
N ASN A 380 18.01 -33.23 10.34
CA ASN A 380 19.21 -33.24 9.51
C ASN A 380 19.26 -34.49 8.61
N SER A 381 20.32 -34.63 7.80
CA SER A 381 20.52 -35.77 6.90
C SER A 381 20.86 -37.09 7.59
N THR A 382 21.23 -37.06 8.88
CA THR A 382 21.46 -38.26 9.71
C THR A 382 20.20 -38.70 10.47
N GLY A 383 19.10 -37.94 10.37
CA GLY A 383 17.83 -38.23 11.04
C GLY A 383 17.70 -37.68 12.46
N GLU A 384 18.59 -36.76 12.86
CA GLU A 384 18.55 -36.10 14.17
C GLU A 384 17.71 -34.82 14.12
N LEU A 385 17.01 -34.53 15.23
CA LEU A 385 16.24 -33.29 15.39
C LEU A 385 17.17 -32.15 15.75
N VAL A 386 17.02 -31.03 15.03
CA VAL A 386 17.87 -29.84 15.17
C VAL A 386 17.05 -28.56 15.14
N ALA A 387 17.50 -27.55 15.89
CA ALA A 387 17.04 -26.16 15.76
C ALA A 387 18.08 -25.39 14.95
N PRO A 388 17.90 -25.22 13.63
CA PRO A 388 18.88 -24.53 12.81
C PRO A 388 18.87 -23.02 13.07
N ASN A 389 20.02 -22.38 12.84
CA ASN A 389 20.16 -20.93 12.95
C ASN A 389 19.13 -20.16 12.12
N GLY A 390 18.87 -18.92 12.54
CA GLY A 390 18.10 -17.93 11.80
C GLY A 390 16.63 -17.79 12.17
N SER A 391 15.99 -18.77 12.85
CA SER A 391 14.62 -18.60 13.36
C SER A 391 14.47 -17.39 14.27
N ILE A 392 13.28 -16.80 14.34
CA ILE A 392 13.06 -15.51 14.99
C ILE A 392 13.47 -15.48 16.47
N GLY A 393 13.43 -16.62 17.16
CA GLY A 393 13.92 -16.73 18.54
C GLY A 393 15.42 -16.47 18.71
N PHE A 394 16.24 -16.55 17.66
CA PHE A 394 17.67 -16.18 17.70
C PHE A 394 17.91 -14.68 17.50
N ARG A 395 16.90 -13.93 17.06
CA ARG A 395 17.03 -12.50 16.75
C ARG A 395 17.14 -11.63 18.00
N TRP A 396 16.50 -12.06 19.08
CA TRP A 396 16.34 -11.29 20.32
C TRP A 396 16.76 -12.12 21.54
N GLY A 397 17.20 -11.46 22.61
CA GLY A 397 17.69 -12.13 23.82
C GLY A 397 19.08 -12.75 23.70
N GLU A 398 19.57 -12.97 22.47
CA GLU A 398 20.90 -13.45 22.14
C GLU A 398 21.45 -12.78 20.87
N LYS A 399 22.67 -13.16 20.45
CA LYS A 399 23.36 -12.61 19.26
C LYS A 399 24.20 -13.69 18.58
N GLY A 400 24.49 -13.49 17.29
CA GLY A 400 25.46 -14.31 16.54
C GLY A 400 24.90 -15.57 15.87
N LYS A 401 23.64 -15.95 16.16
CA LYS A 401 22.96 -17.11 15.56
C LYS A 401 21.78 -16.75 14.65
N TRP A 402 21.45 -15.46 14.51
CA TRP A 402 20.41 -15.02 13.60
C TRP A 402 20.96 -14.88 12.17
N ASN A 403 21.30 -16.01 11.56
CA ASN A 403 21.85 -16.13 10.22
C ASN A 403 21.33 -17.40 9.51
N LEU A 404 21.49 -17.45 8.19
CA LEU A 404 21.12 -18.58 7.33
C LEU A 404 22.29 -19.51 7.04
N GLU A 405 23.31 -19.53 7.90
CA GLU A 405 24.34 -20.55 7.82
C GLU A 405 23.71 -21.93 8.04
N PRO A 406 24.15 -22.98 7.32
CA PRO A 406 23.65 -24.34 7.51
C PRO A 406 24.24 -24.92 8.80
N VAL A 407 23.90 -24.33 9.94
CA VAL A 407 24.45 -24.63 11.26
C VAL A 407 23.30 -24.81 12.25
N ALA A 408 23.42 -25.83 13.10
CA ALA A 408 22.58 -26.03 14.28
C ALA A 408 23.49 -26.36 15.47
N ALA A 409 23.25 -25.74 16.63
CA ALA A 409 24.08 -25.91 17.83
C ALA A 409 25.60 -25.74 17.60
N GLY A 410 26.00 -24.89 16.64
CA GLY A 410 27.41 -24.65 16.29
C GLY A 410 28.06 -25.72 15.40
N VAL A 411 27.28 -26.69 14.90
CA VAL A 411 27.74 -27.75 14.00
C VAL A 411 27.12 -27.56 12.61
N GLU A 412 27.93 -27.71 11.56
CA GLU A 412 27.43 -27.70 10.17
C GLU A 412 26.41 -28.83 9.99
N THR A 413 25.24 -28.49 9.46
CA THR A 413 24.06 -29.35 9.44
C THR A 413 23.33 -29.20 8.12
N GLU A 414 23.19 -30.30 7.39
CA GLU A 414 22.35 -30.37 6.20
C GLU A 414 20.93 -30.81 6.59
N LEU A 415 19.93 -29.97 6.32
CA LEU A 415 18.53 -30.26 6.66
C LEU A 415 17.89 -31.24 5.66
N SER A 416 17.09 -32.18 6.13
CA SER A 416 16.28 -33.08 5.30
C SER A 416 14.99 -32.39 4.86
N LEU A 417 14.70 -32.39 3.56
CA LEU A 417 13.45 -31.82 3.02
C LEU A 417 12.24 -32.71 3.31
N SER A 418 12.34 -34.00 2.99
CA SER A 418 11.22 -34.95 3.06
C SER A 418 11.43 -36.03 4.11
N LEU A 419 10.33 -36.50 4.72
CA LEU A 419 10.31 -37.69 5.57
C LEU A 419 10.10 -38.99 4.79
N LEU A 420 9.80 -38.92 3.49
CA LEU A 420 9.64 -40.13 2.66
C LEU A 420 10.96 -40.91 2.61
N GLY A 421 10.91 -42.21 2.93
CA GLY A 421 12.10 -43.07 3.09
C GLY A 421 12.72 -43.07 4.50
N GLN A 422 12.28 -42.19 5.40
CA GLN A 422 12.74 -42.13 6.81
C GLN A 422 11.59 -41.89 7.82
N HIS A 423 10.35 -42.18 7.41
CA HIS A 423 9.14 -42.06 8.22
C HIS A 423 8.86 -43.32 9.03
N ASP A 424 8.07 -43.18 10.08
CA ASP A 424 7.65 -44.29 10.92
C ASP A 424 6.31 -44.88 10.46
N ASP A 425 5.47 -44.03 9.85
CA ASP A 425 4.10 -44.36 9.43
C ASP A 425 3.65 -43.47 8.27
N VAL A 426 2.51 -43.80 7.67
CA VAL A 426 1.82 -42.97 6.68
C VAL A 426 0.46 -42.57 7.26
N ALA A 427 0.19 -41.27 7.33
CA ALA A 427 -1.03 -40.73 7.93
C ALA A 427 -1.88 -40.00 6.89
N GLY A 428 -3.21 -40.15 7.01
CA GLY A 428 -4.18 -39.37 6.25
C GLY A 428 -4.32 -37.97 6.83
N VAL A 429 -3.87 -36.95 6.10
CA VAL A 429 -3.89 -35.54 6.52
C VAL A 429 -4.85 -34.74 5.66
N ALA A 430 -5.76 -34.02 6.29
CA ALA A 430 -6.84 -33.25 5.69
C ALA A 430 -6.37 -31.86 5.21
N PHE A 431 -6.70 -31.52 3.97
CA PHE A 431 -6.45 -30.21 3.36
C PHE A 431 -7.76 -29.54 2.96
N PRO A 432 -7.90 -28.22 3.16
CA PRO A 432 -9.09 -27.50 2.72
C PRO A 432 -9.08 -27.31 1.20
N TYR A 433 -10.24 -27.43 0.57
CA TYR A 433 -10.42 -27.20 -0.86
C TYR A 433 -11.62 -26.30 -1.13
N PHE A 434 -11.37 -25.13 -1.73
CA PHE A 434 -12.39 -24.13 -2.03
C PHE A 434 -12.72 -24.04 -3.53
N GLY A 435 -12.03 -24.79 -4.39
CA GLY A 435 -12.27 -24.76 -5.83
C GLY A 435 -13.61 -25.34 -6.26
N GLY A 436 -14.31 -26.03 -5.35
CA GLY A 436 -15.67 -26.50 -5.52
C GLY A 436 -16.74 -25.49 -5.13
N ASN A 437 -16.37 -24.37 -4.48
CA ASN A 437 -17.33 -23.34 -4.08
C ASN A 437 -17.96 -22.73 -5.33
N GLU A 438 -19.28 -22.78 -5.40
CA GLU A 438 -20.03 -22.23 -6.53
C GLU A 438 -20.08 -20.71 -6.45
N ASN A 439 -19.90 -20.05 -7.59
CA ASN A 439 -20.11 -18.62 -7.75
C ASN A 439 -20.85 -18.41 -9.09
N PRO A 440 -21.90 -17.57 -9.13
CA PRO A 440 -22.72 -17.39 -10.33
C PRO A 440 -21.96 -16.92 -11.58
N HIS A 441 -20.76 -16.36 -11.41
CA HIS A 441 -19.99 -15.74 -12.50
C HIS A 441 -18.64 -16.42 -12.80
N PHE A 442 -18.26 -17.43 -12.01
CA PHE A 442 -16.97 -18.13 -12.14
C PHE A 442 -17.20 -19.64 -12.19
N ARG A 443 -16.33 -20.34 -12.93
CA ARG A 443 -16.37 -21.80 -13.01
C ARG A 443 -15.83 -22.39 -11.71
N SER A 444 -16.43 -23.48 -11.25
CA SER A 444 -15.96 -24.29 -10.14
C SER A 444 -15.65 -25.71 -10.61
N VAL A 445 -14.79 -26.41 -9.87
CA VAL A 445 -14.50 -27.83 -10.09
C VAL A 445 -14.83 -28.56 -8.80
N ARG A 446 -15.94 -29.31 -8.82
CA ARG A 446 -16.43 -30.00 -7.63
C ARG A 446 -15.50 -31.14 -7.23
N GLN A 447 -15.04 -31.10 -5.98
CA GLN A 447 -14.40 -32.19 -5.24
C GLN A 447 -14.88 -32.09 -3.78
N GLU A 448 -14.42 -32.98 -2.91
CA GLU A 448 -14.70 -32.87 -1.48
C GLU A 448 -14.10 -31.57 -0.91
N PRO A 449 -14.82 -30.82 -0.05
CA PRO A 449 -14.29 -29.62 0.62
C PRO A 449 -13.06 -29.90 1.47
N VAL A 450 -12.87 -31.16 1.87
CA VAL A 450 -11.72 -31.68 2.60
C VAL A 450 -11.10 -32.80 1.78
N LEU A 451 -9.82 -32.64 1.41
CA LEU A 451 -9.05 -33.65 0.68
C LEU A 451 -8.09 -34.32 1.66
N VAL A 452 -8.28 -35.60 1.95
CA VAL A 452 -7.39 -36.36 2.85
C VAL A 452 -6.25 -36.96 2.02
N ARG A 453 -5.03 -36.56 2.32
CA ARG A 453 -3.79 -36.89 1.59
C ARG A 453 -2.91 -37.82 2.42
N GLN A 454 -2.27 -38.78 1.79
CA GLN A 454 -1.34 -39.68 2.47
C GLN A 454 0.03 -39.03 2.61
N LEU A 455 0.52 -38.88 3.84
CA LEU A 455 1.78 -38.20 4.14
C LEU A 455 2.71 -39.08 4.99
N PRO A 456 4.03 -39.06 4.70
CA PRO A 456 5.03 -39.73 5.53
C PRO A 456 5.20 -38.95 6.84
N VAL A 457 5.06 -39.62 7.99
CA VAL A 457 5.12 -38.99 9.31
C VAL A 457 6.09 -39.68 10.25
N LYS A 458 6.60 -38.94 11.24
CA LYS A 458 7.33 -39.51 12.38
C LYS A 458 6.57 -39.27 13.68
N ARG A 459 6.66 -40.22 14.61
CA ARG A 459 6.09 -40.09 15.96
C ARG A 459 7.17 -39.59 16.91
N LEU A 460 6.90 -38.49 17.59
CA LEU A 460 7.85 -37.87 18.52
C LEU A 460 7.21 -37.73 19.90
N ALA A 461 7.96 -38.12 20.93
CA ALA A 461 7.63 -37.80 22.30
C ALA A 461 7.96 -36.33 22.57
N LEU A 462 7.00 -35.60 23.13
CA LEU A 462 7.12 -34.20 23.49
C LEU A 462 7.53 -34.03 24.96
N ALA A 463 7.98 -32.82 25.33
CA ALA A 463 8.42 -32.48 26.67
C ALA A 463 7.32 -32.64 27.74
N ASP A 464 6.04 -32.52 27.36
CA ASP A 464 4.90 -32.72 28.25
C ASP A 464 4.53 -34.20 28.46
N GLY A 465 5.27 -35.12 27.83
CA GLY A 465 5.06 -36.57 27.88
C GLY A 465 4.03 -37.08 26.87
N SER A 466 3.40 -36.22 26.08
CA SER A 466 2.53 -36.64 24.97
C SER A 466 3.36 -37.13 23.77
N GLU A 467 2.74 -37.94 22.92
CA GLU A 467 3.32 -38.33 21.63
C GLU A 467 2.50 -37.68 20.51
N ARG A 468 3.18 -37.07 19.54
CA ARG A 468 2.54 -36.44 18.38
C ARG A 468 3.24 -36.83 17.09
N MET A 469 2.45 -36.89 16.02
CA MET A 469 3.00 -37.03 14.68
C MET A 469 3.51 -35.70 14.15
N VAL A 470 4.61 -35.75 13.42
CA VAL A 470 5.16 -34.61 12.67
C VAL A 470 5.31 -34.93 11.20
N VAL A 471 5.23 -33.88 10.39
CA VAL A 471 5.45 -33.90 8.94
C VAL A 471 6.29 -32.70 8.52
N SER A 472 7.08 -32.81 7.46
CA SER A 472 7.79 -31.65 6.91
C SER A 472 6.85 -30.71 6.13
N VAL A 473 7.14 -29.41 6.10
CA VAL A 473 6.43 -28.47 5.22
C VAL A 473 6.60 -28.86 3.75
N TYR A 474 7.74 -29.42 3.35
CA TYR A 474 7.96 -29.92 1.98
C TYR A 474 6.95 -31.00 1.59
N ASP A 475 6.75 -31.99 2.46
CA ASP A 475 5.79 -33.06 2.24
C ASP A 475 4.35 -32.52 2.18
N LEU A 476 4.01 -31.59 3.08
CA LEU A 476 2.72 -30.89 3.05
C LEU A 476 2.49 -30.12 1.74
N VAL A 477 3.52 -29.43 1.22
CA VAL A 477 3.44 -28.70 -0.05
C VAL A 477 3.18 -29.68 -1.21
N LEU A 478 3.95 -30.77 -1.32
CA LEU A 478 3.77 -31.74 -2.40
C LEU A 478 2.36 -32.38 -2.37
N ALA A 479 1.86 -32.71 -1.19
CA ALA A 479 0.50 -33.25 -1.01
C ALA A 479 -0.59 -32.21 -1.33
N ASN A 480 -0.41 -30.96 -0.92
CA ASN A 480 -1.34 -29.86 -1.24
C ASN A 480 -1.47 -29.68 -2.76
N TYR A 481 -0.35 -29.75 -3.50
CA TYR A 481 -0.33 -29.68 -4.96
C TYR A 481 -0.80 -30.99 -5.64
N GLY A 482 -1.15 -32.03 -4.88
CA GLY A 482 -1.75 -33.25 -5.38
C GLY A 482 -0.79 -34.15 -6.16
N LEU A 483 0.48 -34.21 -5.78
CA LEU A 483 1.50 -35.04 -6.43
C LEU A 483 1.51 -36.46 -5.87
N ASP A 484 1.45 -37.46 -6.76
CA ASP A 484 1.66 -38.86 -6.39
C ASP A 484 3.14 -39.12 -6.08
N ARG A 485 3.35 -39.87 -4.99
CA ARG A 485 4.66 -40.19 -4.41
C ARG A 485 4.78 -41.67 -4.03
N GLY A 486 3.85 -42.52 -4.49
CA GLY A 486 3.83 -43.95 -4.20
C GLY A 486 3.30 -44.29 -2.80
N LEU A 487 2.36 -43.48 -2.29
CA LEU A 487 1.72 -43.67 -0.98
C LEU A 487 0.23 -44.05 -1.10
N ASP A 488 -0.21 -44.47 -2.29
CA ASP A 488 -1.61 -44.83 -2.60
C ASP A 488 -2.62 -43.71 -2.26
N ASP A 489 -2.30 -42.44 -2.57
CA ASP A 489 -3.20 -41.30 -2.39
C ASP A 489 -4.21 -41.17 -3.55
N CYS A 490 -5.47 -41.51 -3.30
CA CYS A 490 -6.53 -41.45 -4.30
C CYS A 490 -6.92 -40.02 -4.75
N HIS A 491 -6.52 -38.99 -4.01
CA HIS A 491 -6.70 -37.59 -4.40
C HIS A 491 -5.51 -37.06 -5.21
N SER A 492 -4.39 -37.78 -5.27
CA SER A 492 -3.21 -37.39 -6.06
C SER A 492 -3.45 -37.62 -7.55
N ALA A 493 -2.72 -36.89 -8.37
CA ALA A 493 -2.78 -37.01 -9.82
C ALA A 493 -1.71 -37.97 -10.32
N ASN A 494 -2.10 -38.95 -11.14
CA ASN A 494 -1.15 -39.83 -11.83
C ASN A 494 -0.53 -39.13 -13.04
N ASN A 495 -1.27 -38.20 -13.65
CA ASN A 495 -0.84 -37.42 -14.79
C ASN A 495 -1.61 -36.08 -14.87
N TYR A 496 -1.17 -35.18 -15.75
CA TYR A 496 -1.74 -33.83 -15.88
C TYR A 496 -3.17 -33.76 -16.40
N ASN A 497 -3.71 -34.84 -16.97
CA ASN A 497 -5.10 -34.91 -17.45
C ASN A 497 -6.09 -35.29 -16.35
N ASP A 498 -5.62 -35.81 -15.22
CA ASP A 498 -6.48 -36.15 -14.09
C ASP A 498 -7.06 -34.87 -13.51
N VAL A 499 -8.38 -34.77 -13.36
CA VAL A 499 -9.04 -33.61 -12.75
C VAL A 499 -8.93 -33.71 -11.23
N LYS A 500 -7.72 -33.50 -10.72
CA LYS A 500 -7.41 -33.41 -9.29
C LYS A 500 -7.01 -31.98 -8.96
N ALA A 501 -7.20 -31.59 -7.70
CA ALA A 501 -6.92 -30.24 -7.24
C ALA A 501 -5.52 -29.80 -7.72
N TYR A 502 -5.48 -28.67 -8.43
CA TYR A 502 -4.26 -28.01 -8.90
C TYR A 502 -3.48 -28.70 -10.02
N THR A 503 -4.07 -29.65 -10.74
CA THR A 503 -3.48 -30.15 -12.00
C THR A 503 -3.70 -29.19 -13.17
N PRO A 504 -2.95 -29.31 -14.29
CA PRO A 504 -3.25 -28.56 -15.52
C PRO A 504 -4.68 -28.76 -16.05
N ALA A 505 -5.24 -29.98 -16.02
CA ALA A 505 -6.62 -30.23 -16.42
C ALA A 505 -7.65 -29.55 -15.50
N TRP A 506 -7.39 -29.52 -14.20
CA TRP A 506 -8.19 -28.76 -13.24
C TRP A 506 -8.08 -27.24 -13.48
N GLY A 507 -6.86 -26.74 -13.72
CA GLY A 507 -6.59 -25.33 -13.97
C GLY A 507 -7.27 -24.82 -15.24
N GLU A 508 -7.33 -25.65 -16.29
CA GLU A 508 -8.07 -25.36 -17.52
C GLU A 508 -9.57 -25.15 -17.28
N GLN A 509 -10.19 -25.99 -16.42
CA GLN A 509 -11.61 -25.86 -16.12
C GLN A 509 -11.93 -24.58 -15.35
N ILE A 510 -11.12 -24.22 -14.35
CA ILE A 510 -11.31 -23.02 -13.55
C ILE A 510 -11.03 -21.75 -14.37
N THR A 511 -9.88 -21.69 -15.02
CA THR A 511 -9.34 -20.45 -15.60
C THR A 511 -9.76 -20.23 -17.05
N GLY A 512 -10.07 -21.31 -17.78
CA GLY A 512 -10.26 -21.30 -19.23
C GLY A 512 -8.95 -21.33 -20.04
N VAL A 513 -7.78 -21.29 -19.40
CA VAL A 513 -6.49 -21.38 -20.10
C VAL A 513 -6.23 -22.83 -20.52
N PRO A 514 -5.94 -23.12 -21.81
CA PRO A 514 -5.68 -24.49 -22.25
C PRO A 514 -4.49 -25.12 -21.51
N ARG A 515 -4.68 -26.34 -20.98
CA ARG A 515 -3.71 -27.07 -20.14
C ARG A 515 -2.33 -27.19 -20.79
N ARG A 516 -2.28 -27.38 -22.12
CA ARG A 516 -1.03 -27.45 -22.89
C ARG A 516 -0.16 -26.19 -22.72
N HIS A 517 -0.78 -25.02 -22.57
CA HIS A 517 -0.07 -23.76 -22.36
C HIS A 517 0.38 -23.63 -20.91
N ILE A 518 -0.42 -24.09 -19.95
CA ILE A 518 -0.03 -24.18 -18.54
C ILE A 518 1.24 -25.04 -18.42
N GLU A 519 1.22 -26.25 -18.98
CA GLU A 519 2.36 -27.18 -19.00
C GLU A 519 3.59 -26.58 -19.68
N THR A 520 3.42 -26.04 -20.89
CA THR A 520 4.54 -25.50 -21.68
C THR A 520 5.22 -24.33 -20.96
N ILE A 521 4.45 -23.35 -20.49
CA ILE A 521 5.02 -22.16 -19.86
C ILE A 521 5.62 -22.50 -18.49
N ALA A 522 5.00 -23.37 -17.70
CA ALA A 522 5.57 -23.82 -16.43
C ALA A 522 6.92 -24.51 -16.64
N ARG A 523 7.00 -25.42 -17.62
CA ARG A 523 8.24 -26.14 -17.97
C ARG A 523 9.32 -25.19 -18.48
N GLU A 524 9.01 -24.31 -19.42
CA GLU A 524 9.98 -23.33 -19.94
C GLU A 524 10.50 -22.39 -18.86
N PHE A 525 9.62 -21.92 -17.97
CA PHE A 525 9.95 -21.02 -16.87
C PHE A 525 10.94 -21.69 -15.90
N ALA A 526 10.64 -22.92 -15.46
CA ALA A 526 11.49 -23.69 -14.56
C ALA A 526 12.79 -24.15 -15.24
N GLU A 527 12.73 -24.65 -16.47
CA GLU A 527 13.92 -25.05 -17.22
C GLU A 527 14.90 -23.86 -17.39
N THR A 528 14.37 -22.67 -17.66
CA THR A 528 15.20 -21.46 -17.75
C THR A 528 15.83 -21.10 -16.41
N ALA A 529 15.06 -21.16 -15.33
CA ALA A 529 15.58 -20.92 -13.99
C ALA A 529 16.65 -21.94 -13.59
N HIS A 530 16.46 -23.23 -13.91
CA HIS A 530 17.43 -24.30 -13.65
C HIS A 530 18.74 -24.01 -14.37
N LYS A 531 18.68 -23.75 -15.69
CA LYS A 531 19.86 -23.45 -16.52
C LYS A 531 20.61 -22.20 -16.08
N THR A 532 19.90 -21.20 -15.59
CA THR A 532 20.46 -19.88 -15.30
C THR A 532 20.68 -19.60 -13.82
N HIS A 533 20.36 -20.57 -12.96
CA HIS A 533 20.40 -20.42 -11.50
C HIS A 533 19.51 -19.27 -11.03
N GLY A 534 18.23 -19.34 -11.41
CA GLY A 534 17.18 -18.48 -10.87
C GLY A 534 16.80 -17.26 -11.71
N ARG A 535 17.29 -17.08 -12.94
CA ARG A 535 16.99 -15.89 -13.77
C ARG A 535 15.64 -15.94 -14.50
N SER A 536 14.60 -16.36 -13.79
CA SER A 536 13.20 -16.26 -14.21
C SER A 536 12.45 -15.31 -13.26
N MET A 537 11.70 -14.37 -13.81
CA MET A 537 11.07 -13.29 -13.06
C MET A 537 9.57 -13.21 -13.35
N ILE A 538 8.78 -12.84 -12.34
CA ILE A 538 7.37 -12.50 -12.53
C ILE A 538 7.17 -11.03 -12.15
N ILE A 539 6.80 -10.22 -13.14
CA ILE A 539 6.39 -8.83 -12.97
C ILE A 539 4.89 -8.81 -12.72
N LEU A 540 4.49 -8.31 -11.56
CA LEU A 540 3.13 -8.37 -11.06
C LEU A 540 2.65 -7.03 -10.51
N GLY A 541 1.33 -6.87 -10.34
CA GLY A 541 0.76 -5.62 -9.88
C GLY A 541 -0.74 -5.70 -9.57
N ALA A 542 -1.39 -4.54 -9.56
CA ALA A 542 -2.77 -4.37 -9.11
C ALA A 542 -3.81 -5.26 -9.82
N GLY A 543 -3.53 -5.81 -11.01
CA GLY A 543 -4.44 -6.73 -11.71
C GLY A 543 -4.73 -8.01 -10.92
N VAL A 544 -3.77 -8.44 -10.10
CA VAL A 544 -3.88 -9.61 -9.21
C VAL A 544 -3.88 -9.23 -7.72
N ASN A 545 -3.36 -8.05 -7.35
CA ASN A 545 -3.31 -7.61 -5.95
C ASN A 545 -4.59 -6.97 -5.41
N HIS A 546 -5.49 -6.49 -6.26
CA HIS A 546 -6.71 -5.78 -5.79
C HIS A 546 -7.92 -6.70 -5.58
N TRP A 547 -7.72 -8.02 -5.64
CA TRP A 547 -8.73 -9.04 -5.32
C TRP A 547 -8.77 -9.32 -3.82
N TYR A 548 -9.90 -9.74 -3.28
CA TYR A 548 -10.02 -10.10 -1.86
C TYR A 548 -9.02 -11.20 -1.47
N HIS A 549 -8.86 -12.21 -2.33
CA HIS A 549 -7.88 -13.28 -2.19
C HIS A 549 -6.56 -12.99 -2.92
N MET A 550 -6.06 -11.75 -2.83
CA MET A 550 -4.77 -11.34 -3.42
C MET A 550 -3.59 -12.17 -2.91
N ASP A 551 -3.65 -12.59 -1.65
CA ASP A 551 -2.65 -13.38 -0.99
C ASP A 551 -2.52 -14.77 -1.62
N MET A 552 -3.63 -15.38 -2.08
CA MET A 552 -3.58 -16.64 -2.83
C MET A 552 -2.97 -16.46 -4.22
N ASN A 553 -3.33 -15.36 -4.93
CA ASN A 553 -2.72 -15.04 -6.23
C ASN A 553 -1.21 -14.87 -6.08
N TYR A 554 -0.77 -14.09 -5.10
CA TYR A 554 0.64 -13.81 -4.85
C TYR A 554 1.37 -15.06 -4.39
N ARG A 555 0.87 -15.80 -3.39
CA ARG A 555 1.53 -17.02 -2.89
C ARG A 555 1.66 -18.10 -3.95
N GLY A 556 0.71 -18.21 -4.89
CA GLY A 556 0.85 -19.10 -6.04
C GLY A 556 2.06 -18.73 -6.91
N MET A 557 2.20 -17.45 -7.25
CA MET A 557 3.33 -16.95 -8.05
C MET A 557 4.67 -16.97 -7.29
N ILE A 558 4.64 -16.63 -6.00
CA ILE A 558 5.80 -16.70 -5.10
C ILE A 558 6.28 -18.15 -5.01
N ASN A 559 5.38 -19.12 -4.84
CA ASN A 559 5.75 -20.53 -4.80
C ASN A 559 6.45 -20.96 -6.09
N MET A 560 5.95 -20.57 -7.27
CA MET A 560 6.64 -20.86 -8.53
C MET A 560 8.09 -20.34 -8.54
N LEU A 561 8.30 -19.10 -8.07
CA LEU A 561 9.62 -18.48 -7.98
C LEU A 561 10.52 -19.16 -6.95
N VAL A 562 9.99 -19.51 -5.79
CA VAL A 562 10.72 -20.21 -4.71
C VAL A 562 11.11 -21.62 -5.14
N PHE A 563 10.19 -22.38 -5.75
CA PHE A 563 10.46 -23.71 -6.28
C PHE A 563 11.54 -23.70 -7.37
N CYS A 564 11.70 -22.57 -8.07
CA CYS A 564 12.71 -22.38 -9.10
C CYS A 564 13.96 -21.62 -8.59
N GLY A 565 14.08 -21.37 -7.28
CA GLY A 565 15.21 -20.66 -6.68
C GLY A 565 15.44 -19.22 -7.16
N CYS A 566 14.40 -18.53 -7.64
CA CYS A 566 14.56 -17.25 -8.34
C CYS A 566 14.69 -16.03 -7.41
N VAL A 567 14.14 -16.10 -6.19
CA VAL A 567 14.16 -14.96 -5.25
C VAL A 567 15.58 -14.73 -4.73
N GLY A 568 16.06 -13.48 -4.77
CA GLY A 568 17.41 -13.10 -4.37
C GLY A 568 18.48 -13.30 -5.44
N GLN A 569 18.11 -13.67 -6.67
CA GLN A 569 19.03 -13.78 -7.81
C GLN A 569 18.78 -12.66 -8.81
N THR A 570 19.82 -11.96 -9.22
CA THR A 570 19.77 -10.90 -10.25
C THR A 570 19.17 -11.43 -11.56
N GLY A 571 18.12 -10.76 -12.07
CA GLY A 571 17.31 -11.23 -13.19
C GLY A 571 16.22 -12.23 -12.82
N GLY A 572 16.04 -12.52 -11.54
CA GLY A 572 15.06 -13.45 -11.01
C GLY A 572 14.16 -12.83 -9.95
N GLY A 573 13.07 -13.52 -9.65
CA GLY A 573 12.31 -13.26 -8.43
C GLY A 573 10.99 -12.54 -8.62
N TRP A 574 10.48 -12.04 -7.50
CA TRP A 574 9.16 -11.43 -7.37
C TRP A 574 9.26 -9.93 -7.59
N ALA A 575 8.67 -9.43 -8.68
CA ALA A 575 8.80 -8.05 -9.11
C ALA A 575 7.43 -7.34 -9.06
N HIS A 576 7.00 -6.99 -7.84
CA HIS A 576 5.75 -6.31 -7.55
C HIS A 576 5.83 -4.81 -7.79
N TYR A 577 4.95 -4.26 -8.64
CA TYR A 577 4.91 -2.82 -8.88
C TYR A 577 3.49 -2.24 -8.89
N VAL A 578 3.26 -1.32 -7.96
CA VAL A 578 1.96 -0.69 -7.64
C VAL A 578 2.15 0.83 -7.51
N GLY A 579 2.02 1.40 -6.31
CA GLY A 579 2.46 2.74 -5.94
C GLY A 579 3.95 2.84 -5.60
N GLN A 580 4.43 4.07 -5.48
CA GLN A 580 5.82 4.47 -5.22
C GLN A 580 6.14 4.38 -3.73
N GLU A 581 6.10 3.18 -3.15
CA GLU A 581 6.22 3.00 -1.71
C GLU A 581 7.65 3.25 -1.20
N LYS A 582 8.67 2.86 -1.99
CA LYS A 582 10.06 2.81 -1.55
C LYS A 582 10.72 4.18 -1.40
N LEU A 583 10.55 4.74 -0.21
CA LEU A 583 11.34 5.87 0.27
C LEU A 583 12.71 5.34 0.71
N ARG A 584 13.71 5.49 -0.16
CA ARG A 584 15.03 4.88 0.07
C ARG A 584 15.69 5.35 1.38
N PRO A 585 15.84 6.66 1.67
CA PRO A 585 16.45 7.15 2.92
C PRO A 585 15.52 7.04 4.14
N GLN A 586 15.02 5.82 4.41
CA GLN A 586 13.91 5.55 5.32
C GLN A 586 14.17 6.05 6.74
N THR A 587 15.30 5.67 7.34
CA THR A 587 15.60 5.99 8.74
C THR A 587 16.08 7.43 8.94
N GLY A 588 16.47 8.15 7.87
CA GLY A 588 16.66 9.60 7.95
C GLY A 588 15.34 10.37 7.90
N TRP A 589 14.34 9.84 7.19
CA TRP A 589 13.03 10.45 7.05
C TRP A 589 12.07 10.18 8.21
N LEU A 590 12.04 8.95 8.75
CA LEU A 590 11.18 8.57 9.87
C LEU A 590 11.21 9.56 11.05
N PRO A 591 12.38 9.96 11.59
CA PRO A 591 12.42 10.88 12.72
C PRO A 591 11.90 12.27 12.39
N LEU A 592 12.12 12.77 11.18
CA LEU A 592 11.57 14.04 10.73
C LEU A 592 10.03 13.95 10.65
N ALA A 593 9.53 12.97 9.90
CA ALA A 593 8.11 12.88 9.53
C ALA A 593 7.20 12.59 10.71
N PHE A 594 7.66 11.84 11.70
CA PHE A 594 6.86 11.46 12.86
C PHE A 594 7.33 12.11 14.16
N ALA A 595 8.17 13.14 14.05
CA ALA A 595 8.74 13.86 15.19
C ALA A 595 9.44 12.95 16.22
N LEU A 596 10.06 11.85 15.77
CA LEU A 596 10.75 10.87 16.63
C LEU A 596 12.05 11.42 17.21
N ASP A 597 12.49 12.56 16.71
CA ASP A 597 13.55 13.38 17.29
C ASP A 597 13.10 14.08 18.59
N TRP A 598 11.78 14.26 18.80
CA TRP A 598 11.21 14.90 20.00
C TRP A 598 10.42 13.94 20.89
N ASN A 599 9.51 13.15 20.32
CA ASN A 599 8.59 12.28 21.04
C ASN A 599 8.54 10.88 20.39
N ARG A 600 8.50 9.80 21.19
CA ARG A 600 8.34 8.43 20.70
C ARG A 600 7.34 7.67 21.60
N PRO A 601 6.41 6.85 21.06
CA PRO A 601 6.06 6.67 19.64
C PRO A 601 5.05 7.72 19.11
N PRO A 602 4.85 7.81 17.77
CA PRO A 602 3.74 8.56 17.17
C PRO A 602 2.43 7.76 17.22
N ARG A 603 1.31 8.36 16.80
CA ARG A 603 0.04 7.63 16.55
C ARG A 603 -0.11 7.29 15.08
N GLN A 604 0.28 6.08 14.71
CA GLN A 604 0.10 5.52 13.37
C GLN A 604 -1.15 4.62 13.34
N MET A 605 -1.92 4.66 12.25
CA MET A 605 -3.17 3.91 12.13
C MET A 605 -3.31 3.27 10.75
N ASN A 606 -3.81 2.03 10.71
CA ASN A 606 -4.13 1.34 9.47
C ASN A 606 -5.48 1.81 8.91
N SER A 607 -5.43 2.47 7.76
CA SER A 607 -6.53 3.28 7.22
C SER A 607 -7.74 2.48 6.78
N THR A 608 -7.57 1.23 6.34
CA THR A 608 -8.72 0.41 5.94
C THR A 608 -9.65 0.15 7.13
N SER A 609 -9.11 -0.26 8.29
CA SER A 609 -9.92 -0.42 9.50
C SER A 609 -10.50 0.91 9.98
N PHE A 610 -9.71 2.00 9.90
CA PHE A 610 -10.17 3.34 10.24
C PHE A 610 -11.39 3.77 9.41
N PHE A 611 -11.34 3.65 8.08
CA PHE A 611 -12.45 4.05 7.20
C PHE A 611 -13.59 3.05 7.22
N TYR A 612 -13.32 1.75 7.38
CA TYR A 612 -14.36 0.75 7.57
C TYR A 612 -15.23 1.08 8.79
N ASN A 613 -14.59 1.46 9.90
CA ASN A 613 -15.24 1.90 11.14
C ASN A 613 -15.92 3.27 10.99
N HIS A 614 -15.17 4.32 10.66
CA HIS A 614 -15.64 5.71 10.80
C HIS A 614 -16.51 6.20 9.65
N ALA A 615 -16.33 5.66 8.44
CA ALA A 615 -17.33 5.82 7.37
C ALA A 615 -18.48 4.82 7.51
N SER A 616 -18.53 4.07 8.63
CA SER A 616 -19.62 3.16 9.01
C SER A 616 -20.00 2.14 7.93
N GLN A 617 -19.02 1.73 7.12
CA GLN A 617 -19.22 0.74 6.04
C GLN A 617 -19.54 -0.65 6.61
N TRP A 618 -19.02 -0.93 7.82
CA TRP A 618 -19.32 -2.15 8.57
C TRP A 618 -20.82 -2.35 8.83
N ARG A 619 -21.61 -1.28 8.86
CA ARG A 619 -23.07 -1.37 9.07
C ARG A 619 -23.80 -2.01 7.89
N TYR A 620 -23.12 -2.22 6.78
CA TYR A 620 -23.64 -2.76 5.51
C TYR A 620 -22.88 -4.01 5.07
N GLU A 621 -22.07 -4.59 5.96
CA GLU A 621 -21.30 -5.78 5.60
C GLU A 621 -22.22 -6.97 5.38
N LYS A 622 -21.97 -7.67 4.28
CA LYS A 622 -22.72 -8.85 3.85
C LYS A 622 -21.85 -10.09 3.85
N LEU A 623 -20.52 -9.92 3.85
CA LEU A 623 -19.58 -11.02 3.97
C LEU A 623 -19.41 -11.40 5.45
N THR A 624 -19.53 -12.69 5.77
CA THR A 624 -19.36 -13.18 7.14
C THR A 624 -17.99 -13.83 7.35
N ALA A 625 -17.50 -13.87 8.58
CA ALA A 625 -16.28 -14.64 8.88
C ALA A 625 -16.50 -16.15 8.63
N GLN A 626 -17.71 -16.66 8.90
CA GLN A 626 -18.02 -18.09 8.82
C GLN A 626 -17.86 -18.66 7.41
N GLU A 627 -18.30 -17.95 6.38
CA GLU A 627 -18.16 -18.42 4.99
C GLU A 627 -16.71 -18.39 4.47
N LEU A 628 -15.81 -17.71 5.18
CA LEU A 628 -14.39 -17.66 4.86
C LEU A 628 -13.59 -18.77 5.57
N LEU A 629 -14.13 -19.38 6.62
CA LEU A 629 -13.42 -20.37 7.41
C LEU A 629 -13.05 -21.60 6.58
N SER A 630 -11.97 -22.25 7.00
CA SER A 630 -11.63 -23.59 6.56
C SER A 630 -12.75 -24.56 6.96
N PRO A 631 -13.11 -25.55 6.11
CA PRO A 631 -13.95 -26.66 6.53
C PRO A 631 -13.30 -27.54 7.62
N LEU A 632 -12.03 -27.31 7.95
CA LEU A 632 -11.31 -27.97 9.04
C LEU A 632 -11.37 -27.21 10.37
N ALA A 633 -11.85 -25.97 10.36
CA ALA A 633 -11.94 -25.15 11.57
C ALA A 633 -13.21 -25.48 12.37
N ASP A 634 -13.14 -25.26 13.69
CA ASP A 634 -14.32 -25.24 14.53
C ASP A 634 -15.01 -23.87 14.42
N PRO A 635 -16.16 -23.76 13.72
CA PRO A 635 -16.82 -22.47 13.50
C PRO A 635 -17.31 -21.82 14.80
N ALA A 636 -17.51 -22.58 15.88
CA ALA A 636 -17.97 -22.04 17.16
C ALA A 636 -16.91 -21.13 17.82
N LYS A 637 -15.63 -21.28 17.46
CA LYS A 637 -14.53 -20.43 17.98
C LYS A 637 -14.41 -19.08 17.26
N PHE A 638 -15.10 -18.92 16.12
CA PHE A 638 -14.94 -17.79 15.21
C PHE A 638 -16.30 -17.15 14.87
N SER A 639 -17.03 -16.72 15.90
CA SER A 639 -18.29 -15.96 15.77
C SER A 639 -18.06 -14.46 15.63
N GLY A 640 -19.14 -13.74 15.30
CA GLY A 640 -19.18 -12.29 15.22
C GLY A 640 -19.00 -11.72 13.81
N HIS A 641 -19.19 -10.42 13.74
CA HIS A 641 -19.04 -9.61 12.55
C HIS A 641 -17.55 -9.43 12.19
N LEU A 642 -17.21 -9.11 10.94
CA LEU A 642 -15.80 -8.84 10.55
C LEU A 642 -15.15 -7.69 11.36
N ILE A 643 -15.97 -6.74 11.87
CA ILE A 643 -15.48 -5.67 12.75
C ILE A 643 -15.10 -6.19 14.15
N ASP A 644 -15.75 -7.25 14.63
CA ASP A 644 -15.45 -7.85 15.94
C ASP A 644 -14.04 -8.44 15.96
N PHE A 645 -13.62 -9.04 14.85
CA PHE A 645 -12.24 -9.50 14.65
C PHE A 645 -11.24 -8.34 14.70
N ASN A 646 -11.61 -7.16 14.17
CA ASN A 646 -10.75 -5.98 14.24
C ASN A 646 -10.65 -5.43 15.67
N VAL A 647 -11.77 -5.36 16.41
CA VAL A 647 -11.78 -4.92 17.82
C VAL A 647 -10.97 -5.87 18.69
N ARG A 648 -11.09 -7.18 18.47
CA ARG A 648 -10.25 -8.22 19.11
C ARG A 648 -8.77 -7.99 18.82
N ALA A 649 -8.42 -7.80 17.54
CA ALA A 649 -7.05 -7.51 17.13
C ALA A 649 -6.49 -6.24 17.79
N GLU A 650 -7.27 -5.16 17.83
CA GLU A 650 -6.89 -3.90 18.48
C GLU A 650 -6.58 -4.09 19.98
N ARG A 651 -7.49 -4.72 20.73
CA ARG A 651 -7.30 -4.92 22.18
C ARG A 651 -6.18 -5.90 22.53
N MET A 652 -5.89 -6.85 21.65
CA MET A 652 -4.75 -7.78 21.77
C MET A 652 -3.42 -7.14 21.38
N GLY A 653 -3.44 -5.90 20.89
CA GLY A 653 -2.25 -5.17 20.45
C GLY A 653 -1.78 -5.55 19.07
N TRP A 654 -2.58 -6.28 18.28
CA TRP A 654 -2.22 -6.71 16.94
C TRP A 654 -2.31 -5.59 15.91
N LEU A 655 -3.35 -4.77 16.00
CA LEU A 655 -3.56 -3.60 15.13
C LEU A 655 -3.61 -2.33 15.98
N PRO A 656 -3.28 -1.15 15.40
CA PRO A 656 -3.49 0.12 16.06
C PRO A 656 -4.98 0.47 16.16
N SER A 657 -5.29 1.36 17.10
CA SER A 657 -6.61 1.99 17.24
C SER A 657 -6.53 3.48 16.95
N ALA A 658 -7.56 4.04 16.34
CA ALA A 658 -7.75 5.48 16.25
C ALA A 658 -9.24 5.86 16.04
N PRO A 659 -9.85 6.64 16.95
CA PRO A 659 -9.29 7.01 18.25
C PRO A 659 -9.00 5.79 19.15
N GLN A 660 -8.16 5.94 20.17
CA GLN A 660 -7.62 4.84 20.95
C GLN A 660 -8.53 4.45 22.12
N LEU A 661 -8.77 5.41 23.01
CA LEU A 661 -9.57 5.21 24.23
C LEU A 661 -10.90 5.97 24.12
N ASN A 662 -11.90 5.51 24.85
CA ASN A 662 -13.24 6.11 24.89
C ASN A 662 -13.32 7.46 25.65
N LEU A 663 -12.19 8.00 26.06
CA LEU A 663 -12.04 9.26 26.78
C LEU A 663 -10.78 10.00 26.29
N ASN A 664 -10.62 11.26 26.71
CA ASN A 664 -9.44 12.04 26.36
C ASN A 664 -8.16 11.48 27.03
N PRO A 665 -7.19 10.93 26.27
CA PRO A 665 -6.00 10.31 26.84
C PRO A 665 -5.13 11.27 27.67
N LEU A 666 -5.28 12.58 27.52
CA LEU A 666 -4.60 13.60 28.34
C LEU A 666 -5.13 13.65 29.78
N SER A 667 -6.37 13.19 30.02
CA SER A 667 -6.98 13.20 31.36
C SER A 667 -6.58 12.00 32.22
N VAL A 668 -5.96 10.96 31.64
CA VAL A 668 -5.65 9.71 32.33
C VAL A 668 -4.68 9.94 33.48
N LYS A 669 -3.68 10.83 33.30
CA LYS A 669 -2.70 11.18 34.34
C LYS A 669 -3.37 11.70 35.61
N ALA A 670 -4.33 12.61 35.48
CA ALA A 670 -5.03 13.17 36.64
C ALA A 670 -5.85 12.11 37.40
N SER A 671 -6.45 11.15 36.69
CA SER A 671 -7.15 10.03 37.30
C SER A 671 -6.20 9.04 37.98
N ALA A 672 -5.05 8.77 37.36
CA ALA A 672 -4.00 7.91 37.92
C ALA A 672 -3.41 8.50 39.21
N ASP A 673 -3.15 9.80 39.24
CA ASP A 673 -2.64 10.51 40.43
C ASP A 673 -3.62 10.43 41.60
N LYS A 674 -4.92 10.60 41.33
CA LYS A 674 -5.98 10.44 42.35
C LYS A 674 -6.06 9.02 42.89
N ALA A 675 -5.72 8.03 42.07
CA ALA A 675 -5.69 6.62 42.46
C ALA A 675 -4.36 6.19 43.10
N GLY A 676 -3.33 7.05 43.12
CA GLY A 676 -2.00 6.72 43.64
C GLY A 676 -1.23 5.73 42.76
N LEU A 677 -1.50 5.68 41.46
CA LEU A 677 -0.89 4.77 40.49
C LEU A 677 -0.14 5.53 39.39
N SER A 678 0.76 4.84 38.69
CA SER A 678 1.30 5.38 37.44
C SER A 678 0.19 5.42 36.37
N ALA A 679 0.31 6.31 35.38
CA ALA A 679 -0.67 6.41 34.29
C ALA A 679 -0.81 5.09 33.51
N ALA A 680 0.29 4.35 33.33
CA ALA A 680 0.27 3.04 32.68
C ALA A 680 -0.47 1.99 33.54
N ASP A 681 -0.13 1.87 34.83
CA ASP A 681 -0.76 0.90 35.73
C ASP A 681 -2.26 1.18 35.91
N TYR A 682 -2.63 2.45 36.08
CA TYR A 682 -4.02 2.87 36.13
C TYR A 682 -4.77 2.49 34.85
N THR A 683 -4.17 2.71 33.67
CA THR A 683 -4.79 2.35 32.39
C THR A 683 -5.03 0.85 32.29
N VAL A 684 -4.04 0.02 32.67
CA VAL A 684 -4.20 -1.45 32.71
C VAL A 684 -5.35 -1.84 33.64
N GLN A 685 -5.36 -1.32 34.87
CA GLN A 685 -6.38 -1.62 35.86
C GLN A 685 -7.78 -1.20 35.37
N ALA A 686 -7.87 -0.02 34.76
CA ALA A 686 -9.13 0.54 34.29
C ALA A 686 -9.65 -0.14 33.01
N LEU A 687 -8.77 -0.65 32.14
CA LEU A 687 -9.16 -1.50 31.01
C LEU A 687 -9.71 -2.85 31.49
N LYS A 688 -9.06 -3.48 32.49
CA LYS A 688 -9.54 -4.74 33.08
C LYS A 688 -10.91 -4.58 33.76
N SER A 689 -11.13 -3.48 34.46
CA SER A 689 -12.41 -3.21 35.16
C SER A 689 -13.51 -2.67 34.24
N GLY A 690 -13.17 -2.25 33.01
CA GLY A 690 -14.09 -1.61 32.07
C GLY A 690 -14.36 -0.12 32.33
N ALA A 691 -13.67 0.48 33.31
CA ALA A 691 -13.75 1.93 33.57
C ALA A 691 -13.18 2.77 32.41
N ILE A 692 -12.17 2.25 31.72
CA ILE A 692 -11.69 2.72 30.43
C ILE A 692 -11.97 1.63 29.40
N ARG A 693 -12.37 2.02 28.18
CA ARG A 693 -12.63 1.10 27.08
C ARG A 693 -11.87 1.52 25.83
N PHE A 694 -11.65 0.58 24.92
CA PHE A 694 -11.19 0.92 23.58
C PHE A 694 -12.29 1.70 22.85
N ALA A 695 -11.93 2.75 22.12
CA ALA A 695 -12.90 3.62 21.45
C ALA A 695 -13.70 2.88 20.36
N CYS A 696 -13.08 1.87 19.73
CA CYS A 696 -13.67 1.04 18.68
C CYS A 696 -14.83 0.15 19.17
N GLU A 697 -14.99 -0.07 20.48
CA GLU A 697 -16.16 -0.75 21.05
C GLU A 697 -17.44 0.11 20.93
N GLN A 698 -17.30 1.44 20.79
CA GLN A 698 -18.41 2.38 20.80
C GLN A 698 -18.20 3.54 19.80
N PRO A 699 -18.01 3.27 18.48
CA PRO A 699 -17.59 4.29 17.51
C PRO A 699 -18.64 5.39 17.28
N ASP A 700 -19.91 5.07 17.51
CA ASP A 700 -21.04 5.99 17.35
C ASP A 700 -21.45 6.67 18.69
N SER A 701 -20.58 6.68 19.73
CA SER A 701 -20.89 7.28 21.05
C SER A 701 -20.96 8.81 21.11
N GLY A 702 -20.63 9.50 20.02
CA GLY A 702 -20.45 10.96 19.99
C GLY A 702 -19.04 11.43 20.38
N HIS A 703 -18.23 10.57 20.99
CA HIS A 703 -16.88 10.91 21.48
C HIS A 703 -15.77 10.12 20.77
N ASN A 704 -16.11 9.05 20.04
CA ASN A 704 -15.16 8.05 19.53
C ASN A 704 -14.96 8.09 18.01
N HIS A 705 -15.17 9.24 17.38
CA HIS A 705 -14.94 9.46 15.96
C HIS A 705 -13.93 10.59 15.73
N PRO A 706 -13.17 10.56 14.62
CA PRO A 706 -12.34 11.70 14.22
C PRO A 706 -13.20 12.93 13.97
N ARG A 707 -12.72 14.11 14.38
CA ARG A 707 -13.42 15.38 14.21
C ARG A 707 -12.71 16.29 13.21
N ASN A 708 -11.39 16.36 13.28
CA ASN A 708 -10.60 17.16 12.35
C ASN A 708 -9.79 16.24 11.44
N LEU A 709 -9.97 16.38 10.13
CA LEU A 709 -9.22 15.62 9.14
C LEU A 709 -8.49 16.56 8.18
N PHE A 710 -7.17 16.40 8.12
CA PHE A 710 -6.34 16.99 7.08
C PHE A 710 -6.16 16.02 5.93
N VAL A 711 -6.33 16.50 4.70
CA VAL A 711 -6.04 15.74 3.48
C VAL A 711 -5.07 16.54 2.61
N TRP A 712 -3.89 16.02 2.34
CA TRP A 712 -2.93 16.67 1.46
C TRP A 712 -2.19 15.64 0.62
N ARG A 713 -1.81 16.03 -0.60
CA ARG A 713 -1.19 15.13 -1.60
C ARG A 713 -2.06 13.90 -1.91
N SER A 714 -3.37 14.03 -1.70
CA SER A 714 -4.36 12.98 -1.82
C SER A 714 -5.67 13.57 -2.31
N ASN A 715 -6.35 12.83 -3.19
CA ASN A 715 -7.73 13.06 -3.56
C ASN A 715 -8.60 11.91 -3.00
N LEU A 716 -8.68 11.82 -1.67
CA LEU A 716 -9.40 10.75 -0.95
C LEU A 716 -10.83 10.56 -1.48
N LEU A 717 -11.61 11.64 -1.58
CA LEU A 717 -13.03 11.63 -1.97
C LEU A 717 -13.26 11.67 -3.49
N GLY A 718 -12.20 11.51 -4.30
CA GLY A 718 -12.29 11.44 -5.76
C GLY A 718 -11.52 10.27 -6.37
N SER A 719 -10.75 9.56 -5.56
CA SER A 719 -9.79 8.57 -6.05
C SER A 719 -9.73 7.33 -5.16
N SER A 720 -9.19 7.43 -3.94
CA SER A 720 -8.88 6.24 -3.13
C SER A 720 -9.98 5.82 -2.16
N GLY A 721 -11.01 6.66 -1.96
CA GLY A 721 -12.13 6.47 -1.04
C GLY A 721 -13.08 5.34 -1.44
N LYS A 722 -12.74 4.08 -1.16
CA LYS A 722 -13.69 2.95 -1.32
C LYS A 722 -14.90 3.19 -0.42
N GLY A 723 -16.10 2.95 -0.94
CA GLY A 723 -17.32 3.34 -0.26
C GLY A 723 -17.51 4.86 -0.23
N HIS A 724 -17.41 5.50 -1.40
CA HIS A 724 -17.49 6.96 -1.53
C HIS A 724 -18.76 7.52 -0.90
N GLU A 725 -19.93 6.94 -1.19
CA GLU A 725 -21.22 7.40 -0.66
C GLU A 725 -21.31 7.24 0.87
N TYR A 726 -20.65 6.24 1.44
CA TYR A 726 -20.55 6.05 2.89
C TYR A 726 -19.69 7.14 3.55
N MET A 727 -18.57 7.53 2.92
CA MET A 727 -17.77 8.66 3.41
C MET A 727 -18.59 9.96 3.38
N LEU A 728 -19.35 10.20 2.31
CA LEU A 728 -20.22 11.38 2.19
C LEU A 728 -21.27 11.42 3.31
N LYS A 729 -21.97 10.30 3.55
CA LYS A 729 -22.99 10.22 4.60
C LYS A 729 -22.38 10.35 6.01
N TYR A 730 -21.48 9.45 6.36
CA TYR A 730 -21.07 9.27 7.75
C TYR A 730 -19.93 10.19 8.19
N LEU A 731 -18.98 10.49 7.31
CA LEU A 731 -17.91 11.44 7.64
C LEU A 731 -18.36 12.88 7.39
N LEU A 732 -19.00 13.17 6.26
CA LEU A 732 -19.27 14.54 5.83
C LEU A 732 -20.65 15.05 6.26
N GLY A 733 -21.67 14.19 6.34
CA GLY A 733 -23.04 14.57 6.69
C GLY A 733 -23.76 15.27 5.53
N THR A 734 -23.43 14.88 4.30
CA THR A 734 -24.08 15.36 3.08
C THR A 734 -25.07 14.32 2.56
N ASP A 735 -25.84 14.69 1.55
CA ASP A 735 -26.60 13.73 0.77
C ASP A 735 -25.67 12.62 0.22
N SER A 736 -26.21 11.41 0.08
CA SER A 736 -25.46 10.21 -0.34
C SER A 736 -26.28 9.33 -1.28
N GLY A 737 -25.61 8.67 -2.22
CA GLY A 737 -26.20 7.77 -3.20
C GLY A 737 -26.37 6.32 -2.75
N ILE A 738 -26.28 5.95 -1.47
CA ILE A 738 -26.37 4.54 -1.01
C ILE A 738 -27.73 3.93 -1.40
N GLN A 739 -27.71 2.73 -2.00
CA GLN A 739 -28.92 2.02 -2.46
C GLN A 739 -29.25 0.77 -1.61
N GLY A 740 -28.32 0.30 -0.78
CA GLY A 740 -28.49 -0.84 0.10
C GLY A 740 -29.03 -0.45 1.47
N GLU A 741 -29.59 -1.44 2.15
CA GLU A 741 -30.05 -1.31 3.53
C GLU A 741 -28.96 -1.67 4.54
N ALA A 742 -28.92 -0.95 5.67
CA ALA A 742 -28.03 -1.27 6.78
C ALA A 742 -28.53 -2.50 7.54
N LEU A 743 -27.64 -3.25 8.20
CA LEU A 743 -27.97 -4.48 8.93
C LEU A 743 -29.17 -4.32 9.89
N GLY A 744 -29.32 -3.16 10.54
CA GLY A 744 -30.39 -2.90 11.51
C GLY A 744 -31.83 -2.82 10.95
N SER A 745 -32.02 -2.76 9.63
CA SER A 745 -33.35 -2.90 8.99
C SER A 745 -33.63 -4.34 8.52
N SER A 746 -32.69 -5.27 8.72
CA SER A 746 -32.78 -6.69 8.38
C SER A 746 -32.63 -7.58 9.63
N GLU A 747 -32.91 -8.88 9.51
CA GLU A 747 -32.62 -9.88 10.56
C GLU A 747 -31.12 -10.22 10.70
N GLY A 748 -30.22 -9.42 10.10
CA GLY A 748 -28.78 -9.67 10.07
C GLY A 748 -28.10 -9.68 11.44
N ILE A 749 -26.99 -10.44 11.53
CA ILE A 749 -26.19 -10.57 12.75
C ILE A 749 -25.56 -9.22 13.10
N LYS A 750 -25.96 -8.65 14.24
CA LYS A 750 -25.31 -7.47 14.81
C LYS A 750 -23.94 -7.87 15.39
N PRO A 751 -22.96 -6.95 15.40
CA PRO A 751 -21.66 -7.21 16.04
C PRO A 751 -21.82 -7.56 17.52
N GLU A 752 -20.91 -8.41 18.00
CA GLU A 752 -20.82 -8.84 19.41
C GLU A 752 -19.90 -7.92 20.24
N GLU A 753 -18.92 -7.26 19.60
CA GLU A 753 -17.89 -6.44 20.26
C GLU A 753 -18.11 -4.94 20.10
N VAL A 754 -18.97 -4.54 19.16
CA VAL A 754 -19.30 -3.14 18.86
C VAL A 754 -20.74 -2.83 19.24
N GLU A 755 -20.96 -1.77 19.99
CA GLU A 755 -22.31 -1.34 20.36
C GLU A 755 -23.10 -0.87 19.13
N TRP A 756 -24.22 -1.55 18.84
CA TRP A 756 -25.11 -1.16 17.76
C TRP A 756 -26.08 -0.06 18.21
N GLN A 757 -25.94 1.13 17.62
CA GLN A 757 -26.94 2.19 17.71
C GLN A 757 -27.81 2.22 16.45
N SER A 758 -29.14 2.23 16.61
CA SER A 758 -30.09 2.24 15.49
C SER A 758 -29.93 3.46 14.60
N ALA A 759 -29.79 4.66 15.20
CA ALA A 759 -29.39 5.88 14.50
C ALA A 759 -27.87 6.06 14.63
N ALA A 760 -27.13 5.85 13.54
CA ALA A 760 -25.70 6.14 13.52
C ALA A 760 -25.44 7.64 13.48
N ILE A 761 -24.26 8.06 13.93
CA ILE A 761 -23.81 9.45 13.79
C ILE A 761 -23.43 9.69 12.34
N GLU A 762 -24.00 10.75 11.76
CA GLU A 762 -23.64 11.28 10.44
C GLU A 762 -22.86 12.60 10.60
N GLY A 763 -22.06 12.97 9.59
CA GLY A 763 -21.26 14.19 9.65
C GLY A 763 -20.24 14.22 10.78
N LYS A 764 -19.57 13.09 11.04
CA LYS A 764 -18.57 12.91 12.11
C LYS A 764 -17.45 13.96 12.06
N LEU A 765 -17.02 14.38 10.87
CA LEU A 765 -15.98 15.40 10.72
C LEU A 765 -16.54 16.80 10.97
N ASP A 766 -16.03 17.46 12.00
CA ASP A 766 -16.24 18.88 12.28
C ASP A 766 -15.48 19.76 11.31
N LEU A 767 -14.23 19.42 10.99
CA LEU A 767 -13.42 20.19 10.06
C LEU A 767 -12.68 19.30 9.07
N LEU A 768 -12.93 19.52 7.78
CA LEU A 768 -12.17 18.93 6.68
C LEU A 768 -11.33 20.00 6.00
N VAL A 769 -10.00 19.88 6.13
CA VAL A 769 -9.02 20.79 5.52
C VAL A 769 -8.29 20.06 4.40
N THR A 770 -8.22 20.66 3.21
CA THR A 770 -7.50 20.08 2.07
C THR A 770 -6.46 21.02 1.50
N LEU A 771 -5.25 20.51 1.28
CA LEU A 771 -4.17 21.22 0.61
C LEU A 771 -4.00 20.63 -0.79
N ASP A 772 -4.19 21.45 -1.82
CA ASP A 772 -4.07 21.04 -3.22
C ASP A 772 -3.66 22.25 -4.08
N PHE A 773 -3.05 21.99 -5.24
CA PHE A 773 -2.77 23.02 -6.24
C PHE A 773 -3.92 23.15 -7.25
N ARG A 774 -4.82 22.17 -7.31
CA ARG A 774 -5.99 22.13 -8.19
C ARG A 774 -7.27 21.97 -7.37
N MET A 775 -8.40 22.48 -7.87
CA MET A 775 -9.69 22.16 -7.26
C MET A 775 -10.06 20.70 -7.60
N SER A 776 -9.69 19.78 -6.72
CA SER A 776 -10.01 18.36 -6.83
C SER A 776 -11.39 18.03 -6.25
N SER A 777 -11.87 16.81 -6.49
CA SER A 777 -13.11 16.32 -5.87
C SER A 777 -13.09 16.44 -4.35
N THR A 778 -11.99 16.07 -3.66
CA THR A 778 -11.89 16.29 -2.21
C THR A 778 -12.03 17.78 -1.86
N CYS A 779 -11.32 18.69 -2.54
CA CYS A 779 -11.45 20.13 -2.29
C CYS A 779 -12.89 20.61 -2.40
N LEU A 780 -13.66 20.11 -3.37
CA LEU A 780 -15.07 20.48 -3.56
C LEU A 780 -15.93 20.16 -2.32
N PHE A 781 -15.59 19.09 -1.61
CA PHE A 781 -16.27 18.64 -0.39
C PHE A 781 -15.67 19.17 0.92
N SER A 782 -14.51 19.84 0.89
CA SER A 782 -13.85 20.35 2.10
C SER A 782 -14.50 21.60 2.67
N ASP A 783 -14.22 21.90 3.94
CA ASP A 783 -14.63 23.17 4.56
C ASP A 783 -13.65 24.28 4.22
N ILE A 784 -12.35 23.93 4.25
CA ILE A 784 -11.23 24.81 3.94
C ILE A 784 -10.36 24.15 2.87
N VAL A 785 -9.98 24.95 1.87
CA VAL A 785 -9.05 24.57 0.81
C VAL A 785 -7.86 25.53 0.84
N LEU A 786 -6.66 24.98 0.97
CA LEU A 786 -5.41 25.74 1.07
C LEU A 786 -4.61 25.57 -0.22
N PRO A 787 -4.23 26.66 -0.92
CA PRO A 787 -3.50 26.56 -2.18
C PRO A 787 -2.06 26.11 -1.90
N THR A 788 -1.72 24.88 -2.33
CA THR A 788 -0.34 24.39 -2.22
C THR A 788 0.48 24.76 -3.47
N ALA A 789 1.78 24.88 -3.30
CA ALA A 789 2.72 25.05 -4.40
C ALA A 789 2.73 23.81 -5.30
N THR A 790 2.81 24.01 -6.62
CA THR A 790 3.03 22.92 -7.57
C THR A 790 4.44 22.34 -7.40
N TRP A 791 4.71 21.19 -8.03
CA TRP A 791 6.03 20.56 -7.95
C TRP A 791 7.16 21.36 -8.63
N TYR A 792 6.80 22.38 -9.41
CA TYR A 792 7.75 23.30 -10.07
C TYR A 792 7.94 24.60 -9.28
N GLU A 793 7.37 24.69 -8.08
CA GLU A 793 7.35 25.88 -7.23
C GLU A 793 7.83 25.57 -5.80
N LYS A 794 8.40 24.38 -5.53
CA LYS A 794 8.89 23.99 -4.20
C LYS A 794 10.10 23.05 -4.25
N ASP A 795 10.88 23.08 -3.18
CA ASP A 795 11.99 22.17 -2.95
C ASP A 795 11.57 20.96 -2.11
N ASP A 796 11.95 19.76 -2.54
CA ASP A 796 11.68 18.47 -1.88
C ASP A 796 12.53 17.36 -2.54
N MET A 797 12.39 16.10 -2.14
CA MET A 797 13.11 14.94 -2.69
C MET A 797 12.19 13.80 -3.10
N ASN A 798 12.66 12.98 -4.04
CA ASN A 798 11.91 11.87 -4.61
C ASN A 798 12.81 10.64 -4.86
N THR A 799 12.31 9.44 -4.55
CA THR A 799 12.92 8.13 -4.86
C THR A 799 11.85 7.12 -5.26
N SER A 800 12.23 6.02 -5.90
CA SER A 800 11.33 4.90 -6.17
C SER A 800 12.04 3.55 -6.17
N ASP A 801 11.24 2.50 -6.07
CA ASP A 801 11.51 1.10 -6.39
C ASP A 801 12.23 0.92 -7.72
N MET A 802 11.80 1.65 -8.76
CA MET A 802 12.16 1.34 -10.15
C MET A 802 13.63 1.58 -10.48
N HIS A 803 14.31 2.46 -9.74
CA HIS A 803 15.72 2.83 -9.94
C HIS A 803 16.37 3.37 -8.66
N PRO A 804 17.71 3.34 -8.55
CA PRO A 804 18.41 3.64 -7.31
C PRO A 804 18.76 5.11 -7.11
N PHE A 805 18.17 6.01 -7.89
CA PHE A 805 18.47 7.43 -7.83
C PHE A 805 17.58 8.21 -6.86
N ILE A 806 18.20 9.08 -6.07
CA ILE A 806 17.55 10.19 -5.38
C ILE A 806 17.76 11.49 -6.17
N HIS A 807 16.68 12.25 -6.34
CA HIS A 807 16.71 13.55 -7.03
C HIS A 807 15.60 14.48 -6.52
N PRO A 808 15.72 15.80 -6.75
CA PRO A 808 14.88 16.77 -6.07
C PRO A 808 13.66 17.20 -6.89
N LEU A 809 12.65 17.69 -6.18
CA LEU A 809 11.76 18.75 -6.67
C LEU A 809 12.48 20.08 -6.45
N SER A 810 12.34 21.06 -7.35
CA SER A 810 12.86 22.40 -7.11
C SER A 810 11.96 23.50 -7.64
N ALA A 811 11.98 24.64 -6.95
CA ALA A 811 11.23 25.83 -7.35
C ALA A 811 11.86 26.49 -8.60
N ALA A 812 11.22 26.33 -9.76
CA ALA A 812 11.60 27.02 -10.99
C ALA A 812 11.31 28.53 -10.90
N VAL A 813 10.22 28.86 -10.23
CA VAL A 813 9.75 30.20 -9.85
C VAL A 813 9.12 30.11 -8.45
N ASP A 814 8.94 31.24 -7.79
CA ASP A 814 8.19 31.28 -6.53
C ASP A 814 6.74 30.80 -6.75
N PRO A 815 6.10 30.18 -5.74
CA PRO A 815 4.70 29.76 -5.84
C PRO A 815 3.78 30.89 -6.31
N ALA A 816 3.02 30.66 -7.38
CA ALA A 816 2.14 31.67 -7.93
C ALA A 816 0.98 32.03 -6.97
N TRP A 817 0.53 33.28 -7.05
CA TRP A 817 -0.51 33.89 -6.21
C TRP A 817 -0.18 33.82 -4.72
N GLU A 818 -1.05 33.21 -3.90
CA GLU A 818 -0.85 33.05 -2.46
C GLU A 818 -0.54 31.60 -2.09
N SER A 819 -0.14 30.78 -3.07
CA SER A 819 0.22 29.39 -2.83
C SER A 819 1.44 29.29 -1.90
N LYS A 820 1.51 28.24 -1.09
CA LYS A 820 2.67 27.95 -0.23
C LYS A 820 3.03 26.48 -0.34
N SER A 821 4.29 26.09 -0.14
CA SER A 821 4.63 24.67 -0.07
C SER A 821 3.96 24.02 1.15
N ASP A 822 3.71 22.71 1.09
CA ASP A 822 3.08 21.98 2.22
C ASP A 822 3.86 22.20 3.54
N TRP A 823 5.20 22.27 3.47
CA TRP A 823 6.07 22.61 4.59
C TRP A 823 5.75 23.97 5.21
N GLU A 824 5.67 25.02 4.38
CA GLU A 824 5.36 26.38 4.84
C GLU A 824 3.92 26.51 5.36
N ILE A 825 2.98 25.74 4.80
CA ILE A 825 1.60 25.69 5.27
C ILE A 825 1.55 25.14 6.69
N TYR A 826 2.09 23.94 6.92
CA TYR A 826 2.07 23.32 8.25
C TYR A 826 2.94 24.04 9.26
N LYS A 827 4.08 24.62 8.86
CA LYS A 827 4.87 25.50 9.73
C LYS A 827 4.06 26.72 10.18
N GLY A 828 3.30 27.33 9.28
CA GLY A 828 2.40 28.44 9.60
C GLY A 828 1.24 28.04 10.52
N ILE A 829 0.67 26.84 10.33
CA ILE A 829 -0.36 26.29 11.22
C ILE A 829 0.24 25.99 12.61
N ALA A 830 1.43 25.40 12.67
CA ALA A 830 2.12 25.08 13.93
C ALA A 830 2.42 26.35 14.74
N SER A 831 2.85 27.43 14.08
CA SER A 831 3.07 28.74 14.71
C SER A 831 1.80 29.27 15.37
N VAL A 832 0.70 29.34 14.61
CA VAL A 832 -0.58 29.87 15.15
C VAL A 832 -1.18 28.93 16.19
N PHE A 833 -1.02 27.61 16.03
CA PHE A 833 -1.41 26.63 17.05
C PHE A 833 -0.68 26.87 18.37
N SER A 834 0.63 27.05 18.34
CA SER A 834 1.46 27.33 19.52
C SER A 834 1.02 28.58 20.28
N GLU A 835 0.50 29.59 19.59
CA GLU A 835 -0.05 30.81 20.20
C GLU A 835 -1.46 30.58 20.76
N VAL A 836 -2.34 29.97 19.97
CA VAL A 836 -3.77 29.77 20.30
C VAL A 836 -3.96 28.74 21.42
N CYS A 837 -3.04 27.80 21.61
CA CYS A 837 -3.17 26.78 22.65
C CYS A 837 -2.91 27.32 24.07
N VAL A 838 -2.25 28.47 24.22
CA VAL A 838 -1.89 29.03 25.53
C VAL A 838 -3.14 29.34 26.36
N GLY A 839 -3.20 28.82 27.58
CA GLY A 839 -4.38 28.90 28.45
C GLY A 839 -5.39 27.76 28.26
N HIS A 840 -5.22 26.93 27.23
CA HIS A 840 -6.05 25.75 26.95
C HIS A 840 -5.30 24.43 27.08
N LEU A 841 -4.06 24.39 26.58
CA LEU A 841 -3.16 23.24 26.61
C LEU A 841 -1.74 23.73 26.95
N GLY A 842 -1.09 23.10 27.91
CA GLY A 842 0.26 23.43 28.37
C GLY A 842 1.25 22.31 28.08
N GLN A 843 1.97 21.90 29.13
CA GLN A 843 2.73 20.65 29.15
C GLN A 843 1.81 19.55 29.66
N GLU A 844 1.42 18.63 28.78
CA GLU A 844 0.43 17.60 29.06
C GLU A 844 1.05 16.21 28.98
N THR A 845 0.60 15.33 29.87
CA THR A 845 0.94 13.90 29.85
C THR A 845 -0.10 13.14 29.03
N ASP A 846 0.31 12.55 27.90
CA ASP A 846 -0.53 11.78 27.00
C ASP A 846 -0.29 10.28 27.16
N VAL A 847 -1.38 9.49 27.17
CA VAL A 847 -1.32 8.02 27.14
C VAL A 847 -1.57 7.53 25.72
N VAL A 848 -0.57 6.87 25.15
CA VAL A 848 -0.59 6.35 23.78
C VAL A 848 -0.59 4.84 23.79
N LEU A 849 -1.58 4.24 23.12
CA LEU A 849 -1.55 2.81 22.81
C LEU A 849 -0.69 2.57 21.57
N HIS A 850 0.27 1.67 21.65
CA HIS A 850 1.15 1.34 20.54
C HIS A 850 1.13 -0.18 20.29
N PRO A 851 0.69 -0.66 19.11
CA PRO A 851 0.56 -2.09 18.88
C PRO A 851 1.92 -2.79 18.90
N LEU A 852 1.88 -4.12 18.97
CA LEU A 852 3.04 -5.00 18.94
C LEU A 852 3.74 -4.86 17.58
N GLN A 853 4.89 -4.18 17.58
CA GLN A 853 5.60 -3.88 16.35
C GLN A 853 6.39 -5.09 15.85
N HIS A 854 6.28 -5.36 14.55
CA HIS A 854 7.30 -6.09 13.82
C HIS A 854 8.65 -5.38 13.93
N ASP A 855 9.74 -6.12 13.77
CA ASP A 855 11.10 -5.60 13.88
C ASP A 855 11.40 -4.99 15.27
N SER A 856 10.76 -5.54 16.29
CA SER A 856 11.00 -5.23 17.71
C SER A 856 10.92 -6.51 18.54
N PRO A 857 11.50 -6.54 19.76
CA PRO A 857 11.34 -7.70 20.65
C PRO A 857 9.88 -8.08 20.96
N ALA A 858 8.93 -7.13 20.82
CA ALA A 858 7.50 -7.37 21.06
C ALA A 858 6.82 -8.21 19.96
N GLU A 859 7.51 -8.51 18.85
CA GLU A 859 6.99 -9.43 17.83
C GLU A 859 6.90 -10.88 18.35
N LEU A 860 7.59 -11.20 19.45
CA LEU A 860 7.62 -12.50 20.13
C LEU A 860 6.54 -12.56 21.21
N ALA A 861 5.28 -12.32 20.82
CA ALA A 861 4.20 -12.09 21.77
C ALA A 861 3.48 -13.39 22.20
N GLN A 862 2.74 -14.01 21.27
CA GLN A 862 1.94 -15.23 21.53
C GLN A 862 2.43 -16.40 20.67
N PRO A 863 3.27 -17.31 21.19
CA PRO A 863 4.02 -18.28 20.37
C PRO A 863 3.20 -19.45 19.80
N PHE A 864 2.13 -19.87 20.49
CA PHE A 864 1.42 -21.12 20.19
C PHE A 864 -0.02 -20.89 19.73
N ASP A 865 -0.80 -20.19 20.56
CA ASP A 865 -2.23 -19.99 20.41
C ASP A 865 -2.62 -18.53 20.68
N ILE A 866 -3.89 -18.22 20.44
CA ILE A 866 -4.49 -16.89 20.59
C ILE A 866 -5.22 -16.85 21.92
N LEU A 867 -4.84 -15.93 22.80
CA LEU A 867 -5.45 -15.71 24.09
C LEU A 867 -5.97 -14.27 24.20
N ASP A 868 -7.27 -14.12 24.43
CA ASP A 868 -7.94 -12.83 24.61
C ASP A 868 -8.12 -12.50 26.10
N TRP A 869 -7.40 -11.49 26.57
CA TRP A 869 -7.46 -11.06 27.96
C TRP A 869 -8.86 -10.59 28.38
N ARG A 870 -9.69 -10.08 27.45
CA ARG A 870 -11.05 -9.63 27.76
C ARG A 870 -12.00 -10.79 28.05
N LYS A 871 -11.67 -11.99 27.56
CA LYS A 871 -12.37 -13.25 27.85
C LYS A 871 -11.84 -13.98 29.10
N GLY A 872 -10.80 -13.44 29.74
CA GLY A 872 -10.14 -14.08 30.88
C GLY A 872 -9.23 -15.25 30.50
N GLU A 873 -8.89 -15.39 29.21
CA GLU A 873 -8.02 -16.45 28.70
C GLU A 873 -6.53 -16.22 29.04
N CYS A 874 -6.16 -14.96 29.28
CA CYS A 874 -4.84 -14.57 29.79
C CYS A 874 -4.90 -13.25 30.57
N GLU A 875 -3.79 -12.87 31.21
CA GLU A 875 -3.64 -11.53 31.77
C GLU A 875 -3.47 -10.46 30.67
N LEU A 876 -3.97 -9.25 30.92
CA LEU A 876 -3.64 -8.06 30.11
C LEU A 876 -2.20 -7.64 30.45
N ILE A 877 -1.28 -7.92 29.53
CA ILE A 877 0.14 -7.57 29.61
C ILE A 877 0.46 -6.63 28.43
N PRO A 878 0.58 -5.31 28.68
CA PRO A 878 0.96 -4.35 27.65
C PRO A 878 2.27 -4.75 26.98
N GLY A 879 2.30 -4.77 25.65
CA GLY A 879 3.48 -5.18 24.89
C GLY A 879 3.63 -6.69 24.69
N LYS A 880 2.64 -7.50 25.10
CA LYS A 880 2.63 -8.95 24.85
C LYS A 880 1.25 -9.51 24.49
N THR A 881 0.23 -9.27 25.31
CA THR A 881 -1.15 -9.73 25.07
C THR A 881 -2.11 -8.56 24.83
N ALA A 882 -1.59 -7.34 24.84
CA ALA A 882 -2.27 -6.07 24.65
C ALA A 882 -1.29 -5.05 24.03
N PRO A 883 -1.74 -3.92 23.45
CA PRO A 883 -0.82 -2.90 22.97
C PRO A 883 0.05 -2.36 24.11
N ASN A 884 1.26 -1.90 23.78
CA ASN A 884 2.08 -1.12 24.72
C ASN A 884 1.29 0.13 25.16
N ILE A 885 1.39 0.48 26.43
CA ILE A 885 0.81 1.70 27.00
C ILE A 885 1.97 2.65 27.30
N VAL A 886 2.18 3.64 26.45
CA VAL A 886 3.32 4.56 26.53
C VAL A 886 2.85 5.94 27.01
N VAL A 887 3.60 6.51 27.95
CA VAL A 887 3.37 7.86 28.48
C VAL A 887 4.27 8.84 27.74
N ILE A 888 3.70 9.89 27.14
CA ILE A 888 4.41 10.90 26.35
C ILE A 888 4.13 12.29 26.90
N GLU A 889 5.17 13.06 27.16
CA GLU A 889 5.05 14.47 27.52
C GLU A 889 4.98 15.36 26.27
N ARG A 890 3.91 16.14 26.16
CA ARG A 890 3.67 17.06 25.03
C ARG A 890 3.70 18.50 25.51
N ASP A 891 4.62 19.28 24.96
CA ASP A 891 4.68 20.72 25.18
C ASP A 891 3.97 21.43 24.02
N TYR A 892 2.66 21.67 24.19
CA TYR A 892 1.84 22.24 23.13
C TYR A 892 2.25 23.67 22.75
N PRO A 893 2.56 24.58 23.71
CA PRO A 893 3.10 25.90 23.37
C PRO A 893 4.41 25.82 22.56
N ALA A 894 5.26 24.82 22.81
CA ALA A 894 6.51 24.63 22.07
C ALA A 894 6.36 23.91 20.70
N THR A 895 5.14 23.60 20.24
CA THR A 895 4.91 22.84 18.98
C THR A 895 5.67 23.43 17.79
N TYR A 896 5.59 24.75 17.58
CA TYR A 896 6.31 25.44 16.49
C TYR A 896 7.84 25.33 16.61
N GLU A 897 8.38 25.55 17.81
CA GLU A 897 9.82 25.49 18.05
C GLU A 897 10.36 24.06 17.86
N ARG A 898 9.59 23.05 18.27
CA ARG A 898 9.91 21.64 18.02
C ARG A 898 9.76 21.27 16.53
N PHE A 899 8.75 21.80 15.85
CA PHE A 899 8.56 21.58 14.42
C PHE A 899 9.77 22.08 13.61
N THR A 900 10.28 23.26 13.96
CA THR A 900 11.37 23.98 13.27
C THR A 900 12.78 23.66 13.79
N SER A 901 12.95 22.54 14.50
CA SER A 901 14.26 22.12 15.00
C SER A 901 14.38 20.61 15.14
N LEU A 902 15.61 20.11 15.06
CA LEU A 902 15.93 18.69 15.27
C LEU A 902 16.00 18.38 16.76
N GLY A 903 15.07 17.56 17.25
CA GLY A 903 14.91 17.27 18.67
C GLY A 903 16.05 16.43 19.28
N PRO A 904 16.14 16.40 20.62
CA PRO A 904 17.25 15.84 21.39
C PRO A 904 17.25 14.31 21.49
N LEU A 905 16.24 13.60 20.98
CA LEU A 905 16.21 12.14 21.09
C LEU A 905 17.20 11.46 20.13
N LEU A 906 17.67 12.12 19.09
CA LEU A 906 18.63 11.52 18.15
C LEU A 906 20.03 11.37 18.76
N ASP A 907 20.49 12.33 19.54
CA ASP A 907 21.74 12.25 20.30
C ASP A 907 21.57 11.54 21.66
N LYS A 908 20.36 11.52 22.24
CA LYS A 908 20.08 10.79 23.49
C LYS A 908 19.84 9.29 23.31
N LEU A 909 19.06 8.91 22.30
CA LEU A 909 18.60 7.53 22.08
C LEU A 909 19.16 6.91 20.78
N GLY A 910 19.81 7.71 19.93
CA GLY A 910 20.23 7.26 18.60
C GLY A 910 19.09 7.21 17.58
N ASN A 911 19.42 6.60 16.43
CA ASN A 911 18.50 6.38 15.32
C ASN A 911 18.48 4.89 14.94
N GLY A 912 17.49 4.47 14.17
CA GLY A 912 17.37 3.06 13.77
C GLY A 912 16.08 2.74 13.03
N GLY A 913 15.92 1.46 12.71
CA GLY A 913 14.79 0.88 12.00
C GLY A 913 15.08 -0.58 11.65
N LYS A 914 14.06 -1.36 11.29
CA LYS A 914 14.20 -2.77 10.88
C LYS A 914 14.94 -3.65 11.91
N GLY A 915 14.73 -3.36 13.19
CA GLY A 915 15.28 -4.13 14.31
C GLY A 915 16.72 -3.80 14.72
N ILE A 916 17.35 -2.80 14.09
CA ILE A 916 18.70 -2.33 14.44
C ILE A 916 18.68 -0.85 14.85
N ALA A 917 19.69 -0.44 15.61
CA ALA A 917 19.89 0.94 16.03
C ALA A 917 21.39 1.29 16.07
N TRP A 918 21.70 2.59 15.94
CA TRP A 918 23.07 3.11 15.95
C TRP A 918 23.13 4.53 16.54
N ASN A 919 24.35 4.95 16.90
CA ASN A 919 24.61 6.32 17.32
C ASN A 919 24.65 7.27 16.11
N THR A 920 24.04 8.45 16.25
CA THR A 920 24.00 9.47 15.18
C THR A 920 24.46 10.86 15.64
N GLN A 921 25.29 10.93 16.68
CA GLN A 921 25.78 12.22 17.23
C GLN A 921 26.51 13.04 16.17
N ASP A 922 27.42 12.41 15.40
CA ASP A 922 28.22 13.10 14.39
C ASP A 922 27.34 13.76 13.32
N GLU A 923 26.24 13.10 12.94
CA GLU A 923 25.29 13.65 11.98
C GLU A 923 24.47 14.81 12.57
N VAL A 924 24.10 14.74 13.86
CA VAL A 924 23.45 15.86 14.57
C VAL A 924 24.39 17.07 14.64
N ASP A 925 25.67 16.86 14.97
CA ASP A 925 26.69 17.91 15.02
C ASP A 925 26.95 18.53 13.64
N PHE A 926 26.98 17.69 12.60
CA PHE A 926 27.07 18.12 11.22
C PHE A 926 25.87 18.97 10.81
N LEU A 927 24.65 18.54 11.13
CA LEU A 927 23.42 19.30 10.86
C LEU A 927 23.39 20.63 11.62
N GLY A 928 23.94 20.70 12.84
CA GLY A 928 24.09 21.95 13.58
C GLY A 928 25.00 22.97 12.88
N LYS A 929 25.98 22.50 12.10
CA LYS A 929 26.83 23.35 11.26
C LYS A 929 26.15 23.72 9.95
N LEU A 930 25.45 22.77 9.33
CA LEU A 930 24.82 22.95 8.02
C LEU A 930 23.57 23.82 8.07
N ASN A 931 22.66 23.53 9.01
CA ASN A 931 21.37 24.21 9.14
C ASN A 931 21.41 25.34 10.18
N TYR A 932 22.56 25.56 10.83
CA TYR A 932 22.70 26.39 12.03
C TYR A 932 21.86 25.88 13.21
N THR A 933 21.93 26.56 14.35
CA THR A 933 21.23 26.17 15.58
C THR A 933 20.28 27.25 16.09
N LYS A 934 19.23 26.85 16.80
CA LYS A 934 18.33 27.77 17.51
C LYS A 934 19.11 28.55 18.58
N HIS A 935 18.95 29.87 18.63
CA HIS A 935 19.71 30.73 19.54
C HIS A 935 19.13 30.82 20.95
N ASP A 936 17.81 30.66 21.07
CA ASP A 936 17.02 30.76 22.28
C ASP A 936 15.80 29.82 22.20
N GLY A 937 14.85 29.99 23.13
CA GLY A 937 13.63 29.20 23.20
C GLY A 937 13.80 27.75 23.69
N PRO A 938 12.72 26.96 23.67
CA PRO A 938 12.69 25.57 24.14
C PRO A 938 13.64 24.62 23.39
N ALA A 939 14.05 24.98 22.18
CA ALA A 939 14.95 24.20 21.33
C ALA A 939 16.37 24.79 21.22
N LYS A 940 16.76 25.68 22.13
CA LYS A 940 18.10 26.33 22.11
C LYS A 940 19.23 25.32 21.90
N GLY A 941 20.12 25.63 20.95
CA GLY A 941 21.28 24.81 20.61
C GLY A 941 20.99 23.65 19.65
N ARG A 942 19.72 23.36 19.35
CA ARG A 942 19.35 22.30 18.39
C ARG A 942 19.49 22.77 16.93
N PRO A 943 19.86 21.86 15.99
CA PRO A 943 19.86 22.17 14.57
C PRO A 943 18.50 22.70 14.09
N ARG A 944 18.50 23.71 13.21
CA ARG A 944 17.25 24.28 12.67
C ARG A 944 16.68 23.42 11.56
N ILE A 945 15.37 23.52 11.41
CA ILE A 945 14.60 22.96 10.29
C ILE A 945 13.60 24.04 9.84
N ASP A 946 14.11 25.19 9.39
CA ASP A 946 13.24 26.33 9.04
C ASP A 946 12.65 26.15 7.63
N THR A 947 13.44 25.59 6.71
CA THR A 947 13.10 25.43 5.30
C THR A 947 12.94 23.96 4.89
N ALA A 948 12.32 23.73 3.73
CA ALA A 948 12.26 22.40 3.14
C ALA A 948 13.66 21.86 2.74
N LEU A 949 14.62 22.75 2.49
CA LEU A 949 16.02 22.39 2.27
C LEU A 949 16.65 21.85 3.55
N ASP A 950 16.47 22.52 4.69
CA ASP A 950 16.96 22.04 5.99
C ASP A 950 16.39 20.66 6.32
N ALA A 951 15.08 20.48 6.09
CA ALA A 951 14.40 19.21 6.27
C ALA A 951 14.94 18.12 5.32
N SER A 952 15.25 18.48 4.07
CA SER A 952 15.86 17.55 3.11
C SER A 952 17.27 17.14 3.55
N GLU A 953 18.08 18.08 4.04
CA GLU A 953 19.41 17.79 4.54
C GLU A 953 19.40 16.94 5.82
N VAL A 954 18.40 17.10 6.69
CA VAL A 954 18.15 16.20 7.84
C VAL A 954 17.96 14.76 7.34
N ILE A 955 17.10 14.56 6.35
CA ILE A 955 16.86 13.21 5.78
C ILE A 955 18.17 12.65 5.21
N LEU A 956 18.87 13.44 4.39
CA LEU A 956 20.09 12.99 3.71
C LEU A 956 21.23 12.68 4.68
N ALA A 957 21.38 13.46 5.75
CA ALA A 957 22.45 13.25 6.73
C ALA A 957 22.22 12.04 7.63
N LEU A 958 20.97 11.77 8.01
CA LEU A 958 20.64 10.73 9.00
C LEU A 958 20.44 9.33 8.40
N ALA A 959 20.30 9.21 7.07
CA ALA A 959 19.99 7.95 6.41
C ALA A 959 21.25 7.20 5.93
N PRO A 960 21.33 5.87 6.13
CA PRO A 960 22.43 5.06 5.60
C PRO A 960 22.48 5.02 4.07
N GLU A 961 21.35 5.20 3.38
CA GLU A 961 21.30 5.20 1.91
C GLU A 961 21.98 6.43 1.29
N THR A 962 22.21 7.49 2.06
CA THR A 962 22.70 8.78 1.56
C THR A 962 23.92 9.31 2.32
N TYR A 963 24.32 8.64 3.40
CA TYR A 963 25.46 9.02 4.22
C TYR A 963 26.28 7.79 4.62
N GLY A 964 27.45 7.61 4.00
CA GLY A 964 28.25 6.39 4.07
C GLY A 964 28.69 5.99 5.47
N GLN A 965 29.01 6.95 6.33
CA GLN A 965 29.35 6.68 7.74
C GLN A 965 28.16 6.08 8.49
N VAL A 966 26.93 6.50 8.18
CA VAL A 966 25.71 5.91 8.74
C VAL A 966 25.48 4.52 8.16
N ALA A 967 25.75 4.32 6.86
CA ALA A 967 25.67 3.00 6.23
C ALA A 967 26.56 1.97 6.92
N VAL A 968 27.82 2.32 7.18
CA VAL A 968 28.78 1.46 7.89
C VAL A 968 28.29 1.15 9.31
N LYS A 969 27.86 2.17 10.08
CA LYS A 969 27.30 1.98 11.43
C LYS A 969 26.06 1.07 11.43
N ALA A 970 25.18 1.21 10.45
CA ALA A 970 23.98 0.40 10.33
C ALA A 970 24.31 -1.06 10.00
N TRP A 971 25.21 -1.31 9.05
CA TRP A 971 25.67 -2.67 8.73
C TRP A 971 26.43 -3.33 9.88
N GLN A 972 27.20 -2.55 10.64
CA GLN A 972 27.87 -3.03 11.85
C GLN A 972 26.86 -3.49 12.90
N ALA A 973 25.81 -2.70 13.14
CA ALA A 973 24.74 -3.07 14.09
C ALA A 973 24.02 -4.36 13.68
N LEU A 974 23.77 -4.57 12.39
CA LEU A 974 23.21 -5.82 11.89
C LEU A 974 24.19 -7.00 12.04
N GLY A 975 25.49 -6.76 11.77
CA GLY A 975 26.53 -7.78 11.91
C GLY A 975 26.67 -8.33 13.32
N GLU A 976 26.37 -7.54 14.35
CA GLU A 976 26.29 -8.03 15.72
C GLU A 976 25.15 -9.04 15.94
N MET A 977 23.99 -8.83 15.30
CA MET A 977 22.85 -9.74 15.42
C MET A 977 23.12 -11.04 14.66
N THR A 978 23.64 -10.94 13.43
CA THR A 978 23.88 -12.09 12.56
C THR A 978 25.14 -12.86 12.93
N GLY A 979 26.09 -12.23 13.61
CA GLY A 979 27.42 -12.80 13.86
C GLY A 979 28.33 -12.76 12.63
N ARG A 980 27.93 -12.05 11.57
CA ARG A 980 28.61 -11.99 10.28
C ARG A 980 29.03 -10.56 9.96
N GLU A 981 30.17 -10.41 9.30
CA GLU A 981 30.67 -9.11 8.87
C GLU A 981 29.87 -8.63 7.64
N HIS A 982 29.23 -7.46 7.73
CA HIS A 982 28.46 -6.88 6.62
C HIS A 982 28.88 -5.46 6.22
N THR A 983 29.81 -4.83 6.95
CA THR A 983 30.26 -3.45 6.65
C THR A 983 31.00 -3.35 5.32
N HIS A 984 31.55 -4.46 4.81
CA HIS A 984 32.13 -4.51 3.47
C HIS A 984 31.17 -4.09 2.35
N LEU A 985 29.85 -4.12 2.60
CA LEU A 985 28.81 -3.67 1.66
C LEU A 985 28.72 -2.13 1.51
N ALA A 986 29.34 -1.38 2.43
CA ALA A 986 29.30 0.08 2.43
C ALA A 986 30.65 0.76 2.67
N ILE A 987 31.69 0.04 3.14
CA ILE A 987 33.00 0.65 3.48
C ILE A 987 33.67 1.33 2.28
N ASN A 988 33.45 0.83 1.07
CA ASN A 988 33.92 1.45 -0.17
C ASN A 988 33.23 2.77 -0.52
N LYS A 989 32.11 3.09 0.17
CA LYS A 989 31.33 4.32 0.04
C LYS A 989 31.21 5.07 1.37
N GLU A 990 32.04 4.77 2.37
CA GLU A 990 31.93 5.36 3.71
C GLU A 990 32.00 6.91 3.69
N ASP A 991 32.82 7.48 2.80
CA ASP A 991 32.94 8.93 2.68
C ASP A 991 31.79 9.59 1.92
N GLU A 992 30.98 8.84 1.15
CA GLU A 992 29.89 9.37 0.33
C GLU A 992 28.86 10.10 1.20
N LYS A 993 28.52 11.34 0.82
CA LYS A 993 27.55 12.18 1.53
C LYS A 993 26.72 12.92 0.49
N ILE A 994 25.56 12.38 0.14
CA ILE A 994 24.65 13.00 -0.82
C ILE A 994 24.10 14.30 -0.21
N ARG A 995 24.16 15.41 -0.95
CA ARG A 995 23.60 16.72 -0.57
C ARG A 995 22.48 17.15 -1.51
N PHE A 996 21.59 17.99 -1.01
CA PHE A 996 20.44 18.45 -1.81
C PHE A 996 20.89 19.20 -3.07
N ARG A 997 21.89 20.07 -2.95
CA ARG A 997 22.41 20.85 -4.10
C ARG A 997 23.12 19.97 -5.12
N ASP A 998 23.73 18.87 -4.69
CA ASP A 998 24.41 17.93 -5.61
C ASP A 998 23.40 17.15 -6.44
N ILE A 999 22.27 16.75 -5.84
CA ILE A 999 21.19 16.08 -6.57
C ILE A 999 20.41 17.02 -7.50
N GLN A 1000 20.41 18.34 -7.21
CA GLN A 1000 19.94 19.36 -8.18
C GLN A 1000 20.85 19.42 -9.41
N ALA A 1001 22.16 19.29 -9.22
CA ALA A 1001 23.10 19.25 -10.33
C ALA A 1001 22.90 17.99 -11.18
N GLN A 1002 22.85 16.81 -10.55
CA GLN A 1002 22.63 15.53 -11.22
C GLN A 1002 22.08 14.50 -10.21
N PRO A 1003 21.09 13.65 -10.56
CA PRO A 1003 20.63 12.58 -9.66
C PRO A 1003 21.79 11.73 -9.12
N ARG A 1004 21.70 11.27 -7.87
CA ARG A 1004 22.74 10.41 -7.26
C ARG A 1004 22.20 9.03 -6.99
N LYS A 1005 22.99 8.00 -7.30
CA LYS A 1005 22.73 6.63 -6.90
C LYS A 1005 22.97 6.50 -5.40
N ILE A 1006 22.07 5.84 -4.69
CA ILE A 1006 22.18 5.64 -3.25
C ILE A 1006 23.22 4.57 -2.86
N ILE A 1007 23.38 4.38 -1.55
CA ILE A 1007 24.31 3.44 -0.92
C ILE A 1007 23.54 2.18 -0.46
N SER A 1008 24.17 1.01 -0.55
CA SER A 1008 23.63 -0.24 0.01
C SER A 1008 23.38 -0.08 1.52
N SER A 1009 22.19 -0.45 1.98
CA SER A 1009 21.76 -0.26 3.37
C SER A 1009 21.08 -1.51 3.92
N PRO A 1010 21.25 -1.85 5.21
CA PRO A 1010 20.58 -2.99 5.85
C PRO A 1010 19.06 -2.81 5.94
N THR A 1011 18.55 -1.60 5.72
CA THR A 1011 17.12 -1.35 5.55
C THR A 1011 16.53 -2.13 4.38
N TRP A 1012 17.35 -2.51 3.40
CA TRP A 1012 16.94 -3.11 2.14
C TRP A 1012 17.61 -4.47 1.92
N SER A 1013 17.11 -5.25 0.96
CA SER A 1013 17.61 -6.62 0.70
C SER A 1013 18.35 -6.80 -0.63
N GLY A 1014 18.49 -5.74 -1.42
CA GLY A 1014 19.34 -5.68 -2.62
C GLY A 1014 20.59 -4.84 -2.42
N LEU A 1015 21.52 -4.94 -3.37
CA LEU A 1015 22.78 -4.18 -3.37
C LEU A 1015 22.79 -3.05 -4.39
N GLU A 1016 23.35 -1.91 -3.98
CA GLU A 1016 23.59 -0.76 -4.85
C GLU A 1016 25.02 -0.77 -5.37
N SER A 1017 25.24 -1.67 -6.34
CA SER A 1017 26.55 -2.03 -6.87
C SER A 1017 26.73 -1.62 -8.34
N GLU A 1018 27.98 -1.44 -8.74
CA GLU A 1018 28.36 -1.21 -10.15
C GLU A 1018 28.59 -2.52 -10.93
N HIS A 1019 28.39 -3.68 -10.29
CA HIS A 1019 28.56 -5.00 -10.90
C HIS A 1019 27.29 -5.84 -10.91
N VAL A 1020 26.43 -5.63 -9.92
CA VAL A 1020 25.15 -6.34 -9.77
C VAL A 1020 24.03 -5.32 -9.64
N SER A 1021 22.93 -5.55 -10.36
CA SER A 1021 21.73 -4.71 -10.27
C SER A 1021 21.01 -4.99 -8.96
N TYR A 1022 20.24 -4.02 -8.46
CA TYR A 1022 19.45 -4.20 -7.25
C TYR A 1022 18.41 -5.32 -7.44
N ASN A 1023 18.48 -6.36 -6.61
CA ASN A 1023 17.54 -7.47 -6.59
C ASN A 1023 17.12 -7.76 -5.14
N ALA A 1024 15.82 -7.83 -4.87
CA ALA A 1024 15.32 -8.09 -3.52
C ALA A 1024 15.54 -9.54 -3.09
N GLY A 1025 15.88 -9.72 -1.80
CA GLY A 1025 16.30 -11.00 -1.23
C GLY A 1025 17.76 -11.35 -1.51
N TYR A 1026 18.51 -10.52 -2.24
CA TYR A 1026 19.90 -10.79 -2.60
C TYR A 1026 20.78 -10.93 -1.35
N THR A 1027 20.67 -10.01 -0.39
CA THR A 1027 21.44 -10.08 0.86
C THR A 1027 21.01 -11.28 1.70
N ASN A 1028 19.75 -11.70 1.67
CA ASN A 1028 19.33 -12.91 2.37
C ASN A 1028 20.06 -14.15 1.83
N VAL A 1029 20.15 -14.26 0.51
CA VAL A 1029 20.78 -15.42 -0.16
C VAL A 1029 22.31 -15.38 -0.06
N HIS A 1030 22.93 -14.20 -0.22
CA HIS A 1030 24.39 -14.07 -0.37
C HIS A 1030 25.10 -13.64 0.91
N GLU A 1031 24.45 -12.85 1.75
CA GLU A 1031 24.97 -12.43 3.07
C GLU A 1031 24.48 -13.34 4.20
N LEU A 1032 23.57 -14.28 3.90
CA LEU A 1032 22.95 -15.20 4.86
C LEU A 1032 22.21 -14.45 5.99
N ILE A 1033 21.65 -13.28 5.67
CA ILE A 1033 20.78 -12.55 6.59
C ILE A 1033 19.39 -13.22 6.56
N PRO A 1034 18.80 -13.58 7.71
CA PRO A 1034 17.47 -14.21 7.71
C PRO A 1034 16.40 -13.26 7.17
N TRP A 1035 15.39 -13.83 6.53
CA TRP A 1035 14.09 -13.15 6.43
C TRP A 1035 13.51 -13.01 7.83
N ARG A 1036 12.70 -11.98 8.09
CA ARG A 1036 12.21 -11.69 9.46
C ARG A 1036 10.95 -12.47 9.77
N THR A 1037 11.00 -13.76 9.50
CA THR A 1037 9.92 -14.72 9.69
C THR A 1037 10.19 -15.60 10.89
N LEU A 1038 9.15 -16.27 11.37
CA LEU A 1038 9.24 -17.28 12.42
C LEU A 1038 10.41 -18.26 12.20
N SER A 1039 10.54 -18.77 10.98
CA SER A 1039 11.60 -19.72 10.63
C SER A 1039 12.94 -19.04 10.30
N GLY A 1040 12.94 -17.73 10.01
CA GLY A 1040 14.08 -17.00 9.44
C GLY A 1040 14.20 -17.11 7.93
N ARG A 1041 13.33 -17.90 7.29
CA ARG A 1041 13.41 -18.31 5.89
C ARG A 1041 12.14 -17.87 5.15
N GLN A 1042 12.10 -18.08 3.83
CA GLN A 1042 10.89 -17.86 3.05
C GLN A 1042 9.80 -18.82 3.53
N GLN A 1043 8.71 -18.28 4.07
CA GLN A 1043 7.71 -19.05 4.81
C GLN A 1043 6.53 -19.42 3.92
N LEU A 1044 6.47 -20.69 3.51
CA LEU A 1044 5.36 -21.25 2.74
C LEU A 1044 4.21 -21.66 3.66
N TYR A 1045 4.52 -22.07 4.89
CA TYR A 1045 3.57 -22.55 5.89
C TYR A 1045 3.26 -21.48 6.94
N GLN A 1046 2.04 -20.97 6.91
CA GLN A 1046 1.53 -19.93 7.79
C GLN A 1046 0.83 -20.57 8.98
N ASP A 1047 1.58 -20.78 10.06
CA ASP A 1047 1.12 -21.61 11.17
C ASP A 1047 0.37 -20.86 12.27
N HIS A 1048 0.15 -19.54 12.15
CA HIS A 1048 -0.67 -18.80 13.10
C HIS A 1048 -2.11 -19.35 13.13
N ALA A 1049 -2.74 -19.42 14.31
CA ALA A 1049 -4.04 -20.08 14.47
C ALA A 1049 -5.15 -19.51 13.56
N TRP A 1050 -5.18 -18.20 13.29
CA TRP A 1050 -6.10 -17.62 12.29
C TRP A 1050 -5.74 -18.02 10.85
N MET A 1051 -4.47 -18.11 10.48
CA MET A 1051 -4.09 -18.58 9.13
C MET A 1051 -4.55 -20.01 8.90
N ARG A 1052 -4.40 -20.89 9.90
CA ARG A 1052 -4.91 -22.28 9.85
C ARG A 1052 -6.44 -22.33 9.81
N ALA A 1053 -7.11 -21.59 10.70
CA ALA A 1053 -8.58 -21.58 10.80
C ALA A 1053 -9.26 -20.99 9.56
N PHE A 1054 -8.66 -19.99 8.93
CA PHE A 1054 -9.12 -19.43 7.65
C PHE A 1054 -8.55 -20.19 6.45
N GLY A 1055 -7.99 -21.39 6.62
CA GLY A 1055 -7.64 -22.31 5.52
C GLY A 1055 -6.53 -21.80 4.61
N GLU A 1056 -5.62 -20.99 5.16
CA GLU A 1056 -4.54 -20.31 4.45
C GLU A 1056 -3.17 -20.65 5.05
N SER A 1057 -3.06 -21.75 5.79
CA SER A 1057 -1.76 -22.26 6.25
C SER A 1057 -0.84 -22.57 5.07
N LEU A 1058 -1.38 -23.16 4.00
CA LEU A 1058 -0.75 -23.24 2.67
C LEU A 1058 -1.53 -22.41 1.65
N VAL A 1059 -0.91 -22.18 0.50
CA VAL A 1059 -1.60 -21.58 -0.65
C VAL A 1059 -2.69 -22.54 -1.14
N ALA A 1060 -3.87 -21.99 -1.44
CA ALA A 1060 -4.99 -22.70 -2.02
C ALA A 1060 -5.67 -21.81 -3.07
N TYR A 1061 -6.42 -22.41 -3.99
CA TYR A 1061 -7.32 -21.61 -4.82
C TYR A 1061 -8.54 -21.21 -4.01
N ARG A 1062 -8.83 -19.90 -4.00
CA ARG A 1062 -10.06 -19.31 -3.48
C ARG A 1062 -10.73 -18.56 -4.63
N PRO A 1063 -11.99 -18.85 -4.97
CA PRO A 1063 -12.70 -18.07 -5.98
C PRO A 1063 -12.94 -16.63 -5.49
N PRO A 1064 -13.20 -15.67 -6.40
CA PRO A 1064 -13.66 -14.35 -6.02
C PRO A 1064 -14.87 -14.39 -5.08
N ILE A 1065 -14.89 -13.50 -4.09
CA ILE A 1065 -16.00 -13.42 -3.13
C ILE A 1065 -17.26 -12.90 -3.80
N ASP A 1066 -18.43 -13.24 -3.24
CA ASP A 1066 -19.69 -12.58 -3.60
C ASP A 1066 -19.92 -11.39 -2.65
N THR A 1067 -19.87 -10.17 -3.17
CA THR A 1067 -20.11 -8.96 -2.38
C THR A 1067 -21.60 -8.72 -2.10
N ARG A 1068 -22.49 -9.46 -2.77
CA ARG A 1068 -23.95 -9.38 -2.69
C ARG A 1068 -24.51 -7.99 -3.03
N SER A 1069 -23.69 -7.12 -3.62
CA SER A 1069 -24.05 -5.72 -3.86
C SER A 1069 -25.12 -5.55 -4.95
N VAL A 1070 -25.21 -6.48 -5.90
CA VAL A 1070 -26.26 -6.47 -6.93
C VAL A 1070 -27.55 -7.13 -6.44
N SER A 1071 -27.45 -8.24 -5.70
CA SER A 1071 -28.61 -9.00 -5.24
C SER A 1071 -29.33 -8.37 -4.04
N GLU A 1072 -28.63 -7.58 -3.23
CA GLU A 1072 -29.17 -6.95 -2.00
C GLU A 1072 -29.28 -5.42 -2.08
N MET A 1073 -29.36 -4.85 -3.29
CA MET A 1073 -29.75 -3.45 -3.47
C MET A 1073 -31.27 -3.29 -3.36
N ARG A 1074 -31.75 -2.11 -2.96
CA ARG A 1074 -33.18 -1.79 -3.04
C ARG A 1074 -33.68 -1.85 -4.48
N GLU A 1075 -35.00 -2.00 -4.65
CA GLU A 1075 -35.61 -1.99 -5.97
C GLU A 1075 -35.36 -0.65 -6.68
N ILE A 1076 -34.76 -0.71 -7.87
CA ILE A 1076 -34.50 0.44 -8.73
C ILE A 1076 -35.48 0.39 -9.90
N PRO A 1077 -36.31 1.42 -10.12
CA PRO A 1077 -37.20 1.45 -11.26
C PRO A 1077 -36.44 1.35 -12.60
N PRO A 1078 -36.92 0.52 -13.54
CA PRO A 1078 -36.32 0.44 -14.86
C PRO A 1078 -36.49 1.78 -15.60
N ASN A 1079 -35.43 2.25 -16.26
CA ASN A 1079 -35.50 3.47 -17.09
C ASN A 1079 -36.00 3.20 -18.53
N GLY A 1080 -36.26 1.93 -18.87
CA GLY A 1080 -36.73 1.48 -20.17
C GLY A 1080 -35.67 0.80 -21.04
N PHE A 1081 -34.40 0.79 -20.62
CA PHE A 1081 -33.33 0.03 -21.25
C PHE A 1081 -33.04 -1.28 -20.49
N PRO A 1082 -32.50 -2.32 -21.16
CA PRO A 1082 -32.06 -3.54 -20.49
C PRO A 1082 -30.95 -3.25 -19.48
N GLU A 1083 -30.86 -4.10 -18.45
CA GLU A 1083 -29.84 -4.02 -17.40
C GLU A 1083 -29.12 -5.37 -17.27
N LYS A 1084 -27.82 -5.36 -16.96
CA LYS A 1084 -27.03 -6.59 -16.81
C LYS A 1084 -25.99 -6.47 -15.69
N ALA A 1085 -25.81 -7.56 -14.94
CA ALA A 1085 -24.76 -7.67 -13.95
C ALA A 1085 -23.40 -7.97 -14.63
N LEU A 1086 -22.37 -7.17 -14.35
CA LEU A 1086 -21.01 -7.37 -14.86
C LEU A 1086 -19.98 -7.18 -13.73
N ASN A 1087 -18.87 -7.92 -13.80
CA ASN A 1087 -17.75 -7.72 -12.88
C ASN A 1087 -17.09 -6.36 -13.14
N PHE A 1088 -16.93 -5.55 -12.10
CA PHE A 1088 -16.45 -4.18 -12.16
C PHE A 1088 -14.95 -4.09 -11.85
N LEU A 1089 -14.13 -4.01 -12.89
CA LEU A 1089 -12.69 -3.86 -12.73
C LEU A 1089 -12.24 -2.40 -12.83
N THR A 1090 -11.25 -2.04 -12.02
CA THR A 1090 -10.73 -0.67 -11.92
C THR A 1090 -9.20 -0.60 -12.11
N PRO A 1091 -8.66 -1.09 -13.24
CA PRO A 1091 -7.23 -0.96 -13.54
C PRO A 1091 -6.80 0.51 -13.65
N HIS A 1092 -5.54 0.86 -13.39
CA HIS A 1092 -5.10 2.26 -13.40
C HIS A 1092 -5.08 2.86 -14.82
N GLN A 1093 -5.54 4.11 -14.95
CA GLN A 1093 -5.77 4.75 -16.24
C GLN A 1093 -4.49 5.15 -16.99
N LYS A 1094 -4.64 5.34 -18.31
CA LYS A 1094 -3.59 5.87 -19.19
C LYS A 1094 -3.49 7.40 -19.19
N TRP A 1095 -4.60 8.06 -18.89
CA TRP A 1095 -4.82 9.50 -19.06
C TRP A 1095 -4.76 10.27 -17.73
N GLY A 1096 -4.10 9.68 -16.76
CA GLY A 1096 -3.91 10.25 -15.45
C GLY A 1096 -3.06 9.34 -14.59
N ILE A 1097 -2.60 9.86 -13.47
CA ILE A 1097 -2.03 9.04 -12.40
C ILE A 1097 -3.00 9.16 -11.23
N HIS A 1098 -3.75 8.08 -11.00
CA HIS A 1098 -4.97 8.15 -10.19
C HIS A 1098 -5.89 9.22 -10.78
N SER A 1099 -6.37 10.17 -9.97
CA SER A 1099 -7.14 11.33 -10.45
C SER A 1099 -6.30 12.56 -10.77
N THR A 1100 -5.03 12.62 -10.38
CA THR A 1100 -4.15 13.70 -10.84
C THR A 1100 -4.01 13.58 -12.36
N TYR A 1101 -4.06 14.72 -13.05
CA TYR A 1101 -4.14 14.86 -14.51
C TYR A 1101 -5.48 14.48 -15.15
N SER A 1102 -6.46 13.94 -14.40
CA SER A 1102 -7.72 13.49 -15.01
C SER A 1102 -8.54 14.64 -15.62
N GLU A 1103 -8.42 15.83 -15.05
CA GLU A 1103 -9.02 17.08 -15.51
C GLU A 1103 -8.05 17.96 -16.33
N ASN A 1104 -6.81 17.53 -16.50
CA ASN A 1104 -5.84 18.22 -17.34
C ASN A 1104 -6.32 18.15 -18.79
N LEU A 1105 -6.44 19.31 -19.44
CA LEU A 1105 -7.01 19.40 -20.78
C LEU A 1105 -6.27 18.54 -21.82
N LEU A 1106 -4.95 18.40 -21.72
CA LEU A 1106 -4.16 17.56 -22.64
C LEU A 1106 -4.56 16.09 -22.50
N MET A 1107 -4.74 15.60 -21.27
CA MET A 1107 -5.16 14.22 -21.02
C MET A 1107 -6.62 13.98 -21.39
N LEU A 1108 -7.52 14.94 -21.11
CA LEU A 1108 -8.91 14.89 -21.55
C LEU A 1108 -9.01 14.83 -23.08
N THR A 1109 -8.19 15.62 -23.79
CA THR A 1109 -8.18 15.68 -25.26
C THR A 1109 -7.62 14.40 -25.88
N LEU A 1110 -6.56 13.82 -25.30
CA LEU A 1110 -6.00 12.56 -25.78
C LEU A 1110 -6.86 11.33 -25.44
N SER A 1111 -7.77 11.47 -24.47
CA SER A 1111 -8.70 10.43 -24.06
C SER A 1111 -10.05 10.56 -24.79
N ARG A 1112 -11.15 10.56 -24.03
CA ARG A 1112 -12.53 10.73 -24.49
C ARG A 1112 -13.19 11.91 -23.79
N GLY A 1113 -12.44 12.86 -23.23
CA GLY A 1113 -13.00 14.12 -22.71
C GLY A 1113 -13.82 14.02 -21.41
N GLY A 1114 -13.62 12.98 -20.60
CA GLY A 1114 -14.29 12.81 -19.30
C GLY A 1114 -14.43 11.34 -18.88
N PRO A 1115 -15.20 11.07 -17.82
CA PRO A 1115 -15.42 9.72 -17.29
C PRO A 1115 -15.97 8.74 -18.34
N ILE A 1116 -15.27 7.62 -18.47
CA ILE A 1116 -15.58 6.53 -19.39
C ILE A 1116 -15.47 5.15 -18.74
N VAL A 1117 -16.29 4.22 -19.22
CA VAL A 1117 -16.35 2.81 -18.80
C VAL A 1117 -16.23 1.94 -20.04
N TRP A 1118 -15.29 1.00 -20.03
CA TRP A 1118 -15.04 0.08 -21.15
C TRP A 1118 -15.88 -1.18 -21.02
N ILE A 1119 -16.59 -1.54 -22.08
CA ILE A 1119 -17.50 -2.69 -22.12
C ILE A 1119 -17.22 -3.54 -23.37
N SER A 1120 -17.45 -4.85 -23.28
CA SER A 1120 -17.33 -5.74 -24.42
C SER A 1120 -18.35 -5.42 -25.50
N GLU A 1121 -18.05 -5.71 -26.76
CA GLU A 1121 -19.03 -5.56 -27.84
C GLU A 1121 -20.27 -6.44 -27.65
N ALA A 1122 -20.10 -7.62 -27.06
CA ALA A 1122 -21.21 -8.55 -26.83
C ALA A 1122 -22.17 -7.99 -25.77
N ASP A 1123 -21.65 -7.53 -24.63
CA ASP A 1123 -22.46 -6.96 -23.56
C ASP A 1123 -23.08 -5.63 -23.99
N ALA A 1124 -22.36 -4.79 -24.73
CA ALA A 1124 -22.90 -3.54 -25.25
C ALA A 1124 -24.06 -3.76 -26.23
N ARG A 1125 -23.94 -4.73 -27.16
CA ARG A 1125 -25.02 -5.08 -28.09
C ARG A 1125 -26.26 -5.62 -27.38
N GLU A 1126 -26.09 -6.46 -26.36
CA GLU A 1126 -27.18 -7.00 -25.56
C GLU A 1126 -27.95 -5.89 -24.81
N LEU A 1127 -27.23 -4.87 -24.32
CA LEU A 1127 -27.78 -3.74 -23.59
C LEU A 1127 -28.28 -2.59 -24.49
N GLY A 1128 -28.10 -2.69 -25.81
CA GLY A 1128 -28.43 -1.60 -26.74
C GLY A 1128 -27.55 -0.34 -26.57
N ILE A 1129 -26.31 -0.52 -26.11
CA ILE A 1129 -25.32 0.54 -25.90
C ILE A 1129 -24.43 0.67 -27.14
N GLU A 1130 -24.34 1.87 -27.70
CA GLU A 1130 -23.36 2.22 -28.75
C GLU A 1130 -22.09 2.83 -28.13
N ASP A 1131 -20.99 2.87 -28.90
CA ASP A 1131 -19.78 3.56 -28.44
C ASP A 1131 -20.10 5.02 -28.12
N ASN A 1132 -19.60 5.50 -26.97
CA ASN A 1132 -19.79 6.84 -26.46
C ASN A 1132 -21.20 7.21 -25.96
N ASP A 1133 -22.17 6.29 -25.95
CA ASP A 1133 -23.45 6.50 -25.26
C ASP A 1133 -23.24 6.76 -23.76
N TRP A 1134 -24.11 7.57 -23.16
CA TRP A 1134 -24.21 7.70 -21.71
C TRP A 1134 -24.79 6.43 -21.10
N ILE A 1135 -24.11 5.97 -20.06
CA ILE A 1135 -24.46 4.78 -19.30
C ILE A 1135 -24.46 5.10 -17.80
N GLU A 1136 -25.21 4.29 -17.07
CA GLU A 1136 -25.25 4.31 -15.62
C GLU A 1136 -24.87 2.94 -15.09
N ALA A 1137 -24.06 2.94 -14.03
CA ALA A 1137 -23.56 1.76 -13.37
C ALA A 1137 -23.84 1.88 -11.86
N PHE A 1138 -24.45 0.86 -11.26
CA PHE A 1138 -24.95 0.95 -9.89
C PHE A 1138 -25.03 -0.42 -9.19
N ASN A 1139 -25.03 -0.39 -7.87
CA ASN A 1139 -25.29 -1.51 -6.98
C ASN A 1139 -25.74 -0.97 -5.61
N ALA A 1140 -25.80 -1.81 -4.58
CA ALA A 1140 -26.18 -1.43 -3.21
C ALA A 1140 -25.32 -0.28 -2.63
N ASN A 1141 -24.08 -0.13 -3.07
CA ASN A 1141 -23.17 0.88 -2.53
C ASN A 1141 -23.49 2.28 -3.08
N GLY A 1142 -23.94 2.37 -4.33
CA GLY A 1142 -24.26 3.64 -4.99
C GLY A 1142 -24.35 3.55 -6.51
N ALA A 1143 -24.24 4.70 -7.18
CA ALA A 1143 -24.35 4.80 -8.64
C ALA A 1143 -23.34 5.80 -9.24
N LEU A 1144 -22.91 5.54 -10.47
CA LEU A 1144 -22.04 6.40 -11.27
C LEU A 1144 -22.59 6.58 -12.68
N THR A 1145 -22.25 7.71 -13.31
CA THR A 1145 -22.57 7.99 -14.72
C THR A 1145 -21.30 8.25 -15.50
N ALA A 1146 -21.24 7.72 -16.72
CA ALA A 1146 -20.08 7.81 -17.60
C ALA A 1146 -20.50 7.55 -19.05
N ARG A 1147 -19.57 7.69 -19.99
CA ARG A 1147 -19.78 7.22 -21.37
C ARG A 1147 -19.16 5.85 -21.61
N ALA A 1148 -19.79 5.05 -22.47
CA ALA A 1148 -19.26 3.75 -22.86
C ALA A 1148 -18.05 3.88 -23.80
N VAL A 1149 -17.08 2.99 -23.65
CA VAL A 1149 -16.09 2.65 -24.68
C VAL A 1149 -16.31 1.20 -25.07
N VAL A 1150 -16.90 0.98 -26.23
CA VAL A 1150 -17.21 -0.36 -26.71
C VAL A 1150 -15.99 -0.94 -27.43
N SER A 1151 -15.49 -2.08 -26.96
CA SER A 1151 -14.25 -2.64 -27.53
C SER A 1151 -14.17 -4.16 -27.46
N GLN A 1152 -13.74 -4.76 -28.58
CA GLN A 1152 -13.47 -6.20 -28.69
C GLN A 1152 -12.47 -6.73 -27.67
N ARG A 1153 -11.50 -5.91 -27.23
CA ARG A 1153 -10.44 -6.37 -26.31
C ARG A 1153 -10.95 -6.72 -24.91
N VAL A 1154 -12.13 -6.21 -24.55
CA VAL A 1154 -12.79 -6.49 -23.26
C VAL A 1154 -13.58 -7.78 -23.42
N PRO A 1155 -13.28 -8.84 -22.66
CA PRO A 1155 -14.02 -10.08 -22.78
C PRO A 1155 -15.43 -9.95 -22.17
N PRO A 1156 -16.42 -10.72 -22.65
CA PRO A 1156 -17.78 -10.68 -22.11
C PRO A 1156 -17.85 -11.02 -20.61
N GLY A 1157 -18.77 -10.37 -19.89
CA GLY A 1157 -18.98 -10.60 -18.46
C GLY A 1157 -18.06 -9.79 -17.54
N MET A 1158 -17.28 -8.85 -18.08
CA MET A 1158 -16.56 -7.84 -17.30
C MET A 1158 -16.73 -6.45 -17.89
N THR A 1159 -16.47 -5.45 -17.07
CA THR A 1159 -16.37 -4.04 -17.49
C THR A 1159 -15.16 -3.40 -16.80
N MET A 1160 -14.58 -2.36 -17.41
CA MET A 1160 -13.42 -1.66 -16.88
C MET A 1160 -13.65 -0.15 -16.81
N MET A 1161 -13.75 0.39 -15.60
CA MET A 1161 -13.64 1.83 -15.37
C MET A 1161 -12.25 2.14 -14.87
N TYR A 1162 -11.38 2.67 -15.73
CA TYR A 1162 -10.00 2.91 -15.34
C TYR A 1162 -9.90 3.90 -14.15
N HIS A 1163 -9.07 3.56 -13.16
CA HIS A 1163 -8.83 4.29 -11.92
C HIS A 1163 -7.86 5.48 -12.15
N ALA A 1164 -8.18 6.73 -11.79
CA ALA A 1164 -9.45 7.28 -11.31
C ALA A 1164 -9.81 8.53 -12.12
N GLN A 1165 -11.08 8.67 -12.53
CA GLN A 1165 -11.51 9.78 -13.40
C GLN A 1165 -12.24 10.92 -12.64
N GLU A 1166 -12.39 10.74 -11.32
CA GLU A 1166 -12.95 11.67 -10.32
C GLU A 1166 -14.31 12.33 -10.65
N ARG A 1167 -14.77 13.28 -9.81
CA ARG A 1167 -16.17 13.77 -9.78
C ARG A 1167 -16.34 15.27 -10.14
N ILE A 1168 -15.52 15.81 -11.05
CA ILE A 1168 -15.54 17.25 -11.38
C ILE A 1168 -15.74 17.60 -12.86
N MET A 1169 -15.47 16.68 -13.79
CA MET A 1169 -15.49 16.98 -15.23
C MET A 1169 -16.48 16.08 -15.97
N ASN A 1170 -17.44 16.68 -16.69
CA ASN A 1170 -18.29 16.00 -17.67
C ASN A 1170 -19.07 14.79 -17.11
N ILE A 1171 -19.87 15.03 -16.06
CA ILE A 1171 -20.67 14.01 -15.37
C ILE A 1171 -22.11 14.51 -15.25
N PRO A 1172 -23.11 13.91 -15.90
CA PRO A 1172 -24.51 14.28 -15.72
C PRO A 1172 -25.06 13.78 -14.37
N GLY A 1173 -26.28 14.18 -14.04
CA GLY A 1173 -27.07 13.60 -12.97
C GLY A 1173 -27.33 12.11 -13.19
N SER A 1174 -27.46 11.36 -12.11
CA SER A 1174 -27.81 9.94 -12.06
C SER A 1174 -29.33 9.78 -12.03
N GLU A 1175 -29.86 8.87 -12.86
CA GLU A 1175 -31.28 8.51 -12.85
C GLU A 1175 -31.63 7.65 -11.62
N VAL A 1176 -30.65 6.93 -11.05
CA VAL A 1176 -30.79 6.12 -9.82
C VAL A 1176 -30.90 6.98 -8.57
N THR A 1177 -30.01 7.97 -8.41
CA THR A 1177 -29.92 8.74 -7.16
C THR A 1177 -30.67 10.07 -7.22
N GLY A 1178 -30.94 10.61 -8.42
CA GLY A 1178 -31.44 11.97 -8.59
C GLY A 1178 -30.40 13.06 -8.27
N MET A 1179 -29.14 12.67 -8.07
CA MET A 1179 -28.03 13.56 -7.73
C MET A 1179 -27.00 13.60 -8.85
N ARG A 1180 -25.92 14.40 -8.73
CA ARG A 1180 -24.76 14.29 -9.62
C ARG A 1180 -24.27 12.84 -9.66
N GLY A 1181 -23.95 12.30 -10.85
CA GLY A 1181 -23.34 10.98 -10.96
C GLY A 1181 -22.13 10.78 -10.04
N GLY A 1182 -22.02 9.59 -9.46
CA GLY A 1182 -20.90 9.20 -8.61
C GLY A 1182 -19.62 8.88 -9.39
N ILE A 1183 -18.69 8.21 -8.70
CA ILE A 1183 -17.38 7.78 -9.23
C ILE A 1183 -17.27 6.26 -9.20
N HIS A 1184 -16.16 5.70 -9.72
CA HIS A 1184 -15.89 4.26 -9.62
C HIS A 1184 -15.99 3.69 -8.20
N ASN A 1185 -15.66 4.46 -7.16
CA ASN A 1185 -15.81 4.01 -5.76
C ASN A 1185 -17.17 4.33 -5.13
N SER A 1186 -18.11 4.93 -5.85
CA SER A 1186 -19.51 4.99 -5.43
C SER A 1186 -20.15 3.61 -5.45
N VAL A 1187 -19.63 2.69 -6.26
CA VAL A 1187 -20.11 1.30 -6.37
C VAL A 1187 -19.25 0.29 -5.62
N THR A 1188 -18.24 0.73 -4.86
CA THR A 1188 -17.39 -0.16 -4.04
C THR A 1188 -17.67 0.00 -2.56
N ARG A 1189 -17.31 -1.00 -1.76
CA ARG A 1189 -17.30 -0.94 -0.29
C ARG A 1189 -16.09 -1.68 0.27
N VAL A 1190 -15.57 -1.20 1.40
CA VAL A 1190 -14.53 -1.89 2.15
C VAL A 1190 -15.10 -3.17 2.75
N CYS A 1191 -14.43 -4.28 2.48
CA CYS A 1191 -14.66 -5.57 3.11
C CYS A 1191 -13.30 -6.09 3.61
N PRO A 1192 -13.03 -6.04 4.93
CA PRO A 1192 -11.74 -6.46 5.45
C PRO A 1192 -11.62 -8.00 5.50
N LYS A 1193 -10.39 -8.51 5.59
CA LYS A 1193 -10.09 -9.93 5.71
C LYS A 1193 -9.46 -10.23 7.08
N PRO A 1194 -9.97 -11.19 7.87
CA PRO A 1194 -9.44 -11.48 9.21
C PRO A 1194 -7.94 -11.82 9.22
N THR A 1195 -7.43 -12.53 8.20
CA THR A 1195 -6.00 -12.88 8.12
C THR A 1195 -5.07 -11.66 8.01
N HIS A 1196 -5.59 -10.50 7.60
CA HIS A 1196 -4.85 -9.24 7.54
C HIS A 1196 -4.93 -8.43 8.86
N MET A 1197 -5.55 -8.97 9.89
CA MET A 1197 -5.62 -8.36 11.23
C MET A 1197 -4.72 -9.03 12.26
N ILE A 1198 -4.02 -10.11 11.87
CA ILE A 1198 -3.10 -10.84 12.74
C ILE A 1198 -1.95 -9.92 13.16
N GLY A 1199 -1.53 -10.04 14.42
CA GLY A 1199 -0.40 -9.30 14.98
C GLY A 1199 0.29 -10.06 16.12
N GLY A 1200 1.39 -9.50 16.64
CA GLY A 1200 2.12 -10.12 17.76
C GLY A 1200 2.72 -11.50 17.47
N TYR A 1201 3.02 -11.78 16.20
CA TYR A 1201 3.46 -13.10 15.75
C TYR A 1201 4.59 -13.04 14.71
N ALA A 1202 5.80 -12.67 15.15
CA ALA A 1202 6.99 -12.57 14.30
C ALA A 1202 6.75 -11.70 13.06
N GLN A 1203 6.72 -12.29 11.86
CA GLN A 1203 6.39 -11.59 10.60
C GLN A 1203 4.96 -11.08 10.53
N LEU A 1204 4.01 -11.70 11.23
CA LEU A 1204 2.64 -11.23 11.35
C LEU A 1204 2.52 -10.37 12.60
N ALA A 1205 3.22 -9.24 12.60
CA ALA A 1205 3.16 -8.19 13.61
C ALA A 1205 2.97 -6.83 12.92
N TYR A 1206 2.52 -5.82 13.65
CA TYR A 1206 2.16 -4.55 13.01
C TYR A 1206 3.39 -3.73 12.61
N GLY A 1207 3.26 -2.96 11.55
CA GLY A 1207 4.13 -1.84 11.25
C GLY A 1207 3.38 -0.89 10.32
N PHE A 1208 3.67 0.40 10.37
CA PHE A 1208 2.97 1.37 9.54
C PHE A 1208 3.19 1.10 8.05
N ASN A 1209 2.09 0.81 7.34
CA ASN A 1209 2.06 0.30 5.96
C ASN A 1209 2.60 -1.14 5.77
N TYR A 1210 3.17 -1.77 6.79
CA TYR A 1210 3.75 -3.12 6.72
C TYR A 1210 2.67 -4.20 6.73
N TYR A 1211 1.70 -4.10 7.65
CA TYR A 1211 0.60 -5.04 7.76
C TYR A 1211 -0.68 -4.34 8.21
N GLY A 1212 -1.82 -4.92 7.85
CA GLY A 1212 -3.15 -4.36 8.13
C GLY A 1212 -4.16 -4.73 7.06
N THR A 1213 -5.43 -4.49 7.36
CA THR A 1213 -6.54 -4.73 6.42
C THR A 1213 -6.36 -3.90 5.14
N VAL A 1214 -6.82 -4.43 4.01
CA VAL A 1214 -6.55 -3.88 2.67
C VAL A 1214 -7.83 -3.49 1.94
N GLY A 1215 -7.74 -2.45 1.10
CA GLY A 1215 -8.88 -1.92 0.32
C GLY A 1215 -9.16 -2.68 -0.98
N SER A 1216 -9.31 -4.01 -0.92
CA SER A 1216 -9.62 -4.86 -2.08
C SER A 1216 -10.94 -4.43 -2.77
N ASN A 1217 -11.07 -4.65 -4.08
CA ASN A 1217 -12.15 -4.06 -4.88
C ASN A 1217 -12.49 -4.76 -6.20
N ARG A 1218 -11.75 -5.79 -6.65
CA ARG A 1218 -11.94 -6.38 -7.99
C ARG A 1218 -13.00 -7.47 -8.06
N ASP A 1219 -13.41 -7.98 -6.91
CA ASP A 1219 -14.52 -8.92 -6.75
C ASP A 1219 -15.88 -8.26 -7.00
N GLU A 1220 -15.95 -6.92 -7.02
CA GLU A 1220 -17.20 -6.16 -7.10
C GLU A 1220 -17.98 -6.44 -8.39
N PHE A 1221 -19.31 -6.49 -8.28
CA PHE A 1221 -20.25 -6.54 -9.39
C PHE A 1221 -21.16 -5.32 -9.39
N ILE A 1222 -21.59 -4.93 -10.60
CA ILE A 1222 -22.52 -3.82 -10.80
C ILE A 1222 -23.62 -4.23 -11.77
N MET A 1223 -24.78 -3.60 -11.65
CA MET A 1223 -25.72 -3.46 -12.76
C MET A 1223 -25.26 -2.33 -13.68
N ILE A 1224 -25.32 -2.56 -14.99
CA ILE A 1224 -25.03 -1.56 -16.01
C ILE A 1224 -26.22 -1.43 -16.98
N ARG A 1225 -26.53 -0.20 -17.38
CA ARG A 1225 -27.57 0.10 -18.38
C ARG A 1225 -27.24 1.36 -19.18
N LYS A 1226 -27.88 1.51 -20.34
CA LYS A 1226 -27.92 2.78 -21.07
C LYS A 1226 -28.75 3.81 -20.29
N MET A 1227 -28.29 5.05 -20.20
CA MET A 1227 -29.09 6.13 -19.63
C MET A 1227 -30.20 6.57 -20.59
N LYS A 1228 -31.33 7.01 -20.04
CA LYS A 1228 -32.42 7.62 -20.82
C LYS A 1228 -32.37 9.13 -20.75
N ASN A 1229 -32.44 9.71 -19.55
CA ASN A 1229 -32.41 11.16 -19.36
C ASN A 1229 -31.03 11.61 -18.89
N ILE A 1230 -30.45 12.59 -19.60
CA ILE A 1230 -29.15 13.18 -19.32
C ILE A 1230 -29.41 14.57 -18.80
N ASN A 1231 -29.73 14.64 -17.51
CA ASN A 1231 -30.01 15.88 -16.81
C ASN A 1231 -28.74 16.40 -16.15
N TRP A 1232 -28.31 17.62 -16.46
CA TRP A 1232 -27.04 18.17 -15.95
C TRP A 1232 -27.16 18.77 -14.56
N LEU A 1233 -28.37 19.00 -14.05
CA LEU A 1233 -28.63 19.52 -12.70
C LEU A 1233 -27.87 20.83 -12.43
N ASP A 1234 -27.85 21.74 -13.42
CA ASP A 1234 -27.12 23.02 -13.39
C ASP A 1234 -27.97 24.23 -13.86
N ASP A 1235 -29.28 24.02 -14.03
CA ASP A 1235 -30.25 25.04 -14.46
C ASP A 1235 -29.98 25.67 -15.84
N GLU A 1236 -29.11 25.08 -16.68
CA GLU A 1236 -28.78 25.66 -17.98
C GLU A 1236 -29.79 25.34 -19.10
N GLY A 1237 -30.72 24.40 -18.86
CA GLY A 1237 -31.74 24.00 -19.85
C GLY A 1237 -31.15 23.25 -21.06
N ARG A 1238 -29.99 22.59 -20.87
CA ARG A 1238 -29.26 21.86 -21.92
C ARG A 1238 -29.28 20.35 -21.69
N ASP A 1239 -30.36 19.80 -21.14
CA ASP A 1239 -30.51 18.38 -20.90
C ASP A 1239 -30.78 17.60 -22.21
N GLN A 1240 -30.45 16.31 -22.24
CA GLN A 1240 -30.67 15.43 -23.40
C GLN A 1240 -31.48 14.19 -23.04
N VAL A 1241 -32.07 13.56 -24.06
CA VAL A 1241 -32.72 12.25 -23.96
C VAL A 1241 -32.09 11.30 -24.97
N GLN A 1242 -31.65 10.13 -24.52
CA GLN A 1242 -31.21 9.02 -25.37
C GLN A 1242 -32.38 8.11 -25.68
N GLU A 1243 -32.80 8.07 -26.94
CA GLU A 1243 -33.89 7.21 -27.41
C GLU A 1243 -33.40 5.80 -27.75
N ALA A 1244 -34.27 4.81 -27.58
CA ALA A 1244 -34.05 3.48 -28.12
C ALA A 1244 -34.09 3.54 -29.66
N LYS A 1245 -33.13 2.89 -30.33
CA LYS A 1245 -33.26 2.67 -31.78
C LYS A 1245 -34.45 1.77 -32.03
N LYS A 1246 -35.33 2.17 -32.94
CA LYS A 1246 -36.43 1.34 -33.47
C LYS A 1246 -35.92 0.13 -34.22
#